data_AF-A0A2N6K837-F1
#
_entry.id   AF-A0A2N6K837-F1
#
_cell.length_a   1.000
_cell.length_b   1.000
_cell.length_c   1.000
_cell.angle_alpha   90.00
_cell.angle_beta   90.00
_cell.angle_gamma   90.00
#
_symmetry.space_group_name_H-M   'P 1'
#
loop_
_entity.id
_entity.type
_entity.pdbx_description
1 polymer ?
#
loop_
_entity_poly.entity_id
_entity_poly.type
_entity_poly.pdbx_seq_one_letter_code
_entity_poly.pdbx_strand_id
1 'polypeptide(L)'
;MPSHPEPSLKAGLTALKQGDYQTAKAILEAIAGSESDRTAVIQAEIGLVVVYARIGEVAAAIALCETLVENERPQVKEWAERSLKQIRRRYQTEDTSTTDGTGFIPLENSAAAKFQVESQKSVSGEDENEQTPPSQTPARSLRVPTLRASQTRGWLASASSTPRTSVPKTSSLRVPPPPNSPTAVNQEKVKPPTIYWRQAKRAKVWQPLSKRGLKLLCLLEVGTCIALFWVIKTLLVLLMRFINDAFVKLPFLEPLQLLYRDPTPVLLVVIFFLFCLSPWLLDRLLRKFYGQRQLEKDILQRHSKETVRVLQRYCKQQGWRTPKLFLLPITAPVAFCYGNLPRTARIVVSQGLLEQLTDDEIATIYAIQLGHIAHWNCAIISLLLLLTIPIYQLYHFLGHWGDAKTQPLWRGIFAVLTSLVYGLWCLLTGTGLWLSQLRQYFCDRVAAEVTGNPNGLVRALLKIAIGIAGDVQKQEHTSWQLESLNIVIPVGYKQSLCLGSIAGYTTFESFLIWDCLNPYRWWFVINNTHPLIGDRLRRLCKIARLWHVEPELYLESQQPLTIKRQSFLLQIAPWLGIPLGIAFGGLIWLIWQTLFALKLLNLKWIYDNWNFIKGCMLIGFSIGILLRINSFFPNIKPATVQTDDQLLDLLINPAALPIDSTGVRLVGKLLGRRGTNNCLAQDLVLQSSTGLVKLHHISWLGQHVNPQELIGRQITVTGWLRRGATPWIDVQTLQTQSGKIVNSPHPIWCIVLAVAAEVWGAYILLRG
;
A
#
# COMPACT_ATOMS: atom_id res chain seq x y z
N MET A 1 -22.25 -34.93 -28.40
CA MET A 1 -21.77 -36.22 -27.86
C MET A 1 -20.75 -36.81 -28.81
N PRO A 2 -19.50 -37.00 -28.38
CA PRO A 2 -18.63 -38.03 -28.90
C PRO A 2 -18.46 -39.14 -27.85
N SER A 3 -18.59 -40.37 -28.33
CA SER A 3 -18.44 -41.66 -27.66
C SER A 3 -17.32 -41.73 -26.62
N HIS A 4 -17.66 -42.12 -25.39
CA HIS A 4 -16.70 -42.55 -24.39
C HIS A 4 -15.86 -43.71 -24.96
N PRO A 5 -14.53 -43.59 -25.05
CA PRO A 5 -13.69 -44.74 -25.35
C PRO A 5 -13.80 -45.71 -24.18
N GLU A 6 -13.87 -47.01 -24.47
CA GLU A 6 -13.83 -48.09 -23.48
C GLU A 6 -12.72 -47.82 -22.43
N PRO A 7 -12.97 -48.15 -21.15
CA PRO A 7 -12.02 -47.91 -20.06
C PRO A 7 -10.78 -48.78 -20.27
N SER A 8 -9.81 -48.27 -21.03
CA SER A 8 -8.53 -48.93 -21.23
C SER A 8 -7.56 -48.49 -20.13
N LEU A 9 -6.82 -49.44 -19.56
CA LEU A 9 -5.74 -49.19 -18.61
C LEU A 9 -4.77 -48.10 -19.10
N LYS A 10 -4.51 -48.09 -20.41
CA LYS A 10 -3.67 -47.09 -21.06
C LYS A 10 -4.27 -45.68 -20.96
N ALA A 11 -5.58 -45.51 -21.06
CA ALA A 11 -6.25 -44.21 -20.86
C ALA A 11 -6.11 -43.73 -19.41
N GLY A 12 -6.36 -44.61 -18.42
CA GLY A 12 -6.22 -44.27 -16.99
C GLY A 12 -4.79 -43.86 -16.60
N LEU A 13 -3.79 -44.63 -17.06
CA LEU A 13 -2.37 -44.28 -16.82
C LEU A 13 -1.92 -43.04 -17.60
N THR A 14 -2.54 -42.72 -18.73
CA THR A 14 -2.25 -41.50 -19.49
C THR A 14 -2.83 -40.27 -18.77
N ALA A 15 -4.05 -40.35 -18.25
CA ALA A 15 -4.66 -39.31 -17.43
C ALA A 15 -3.83 -39.03 -16.16
N LEU A 16 -3.33 -40.09 -15.51
CA LEU A 16 -2.41 -39.98 -14.37
C LEU A 16 -1.14 -39.17 -14.72
N LYS A 17 -0.54 -39.45 -15.88
CA LYS A 17 0.66 -38.74 -16.36
C LYS A 17 0.37 -37.29 -16.73
N GLN A 18 -0.85 -36.99 -17.19
CA GLN A 18 -1.31 -35.64 -17.53
C GLN A 18 -1.71 -34.80 -16.31
N GLY A 19 -1.79 -35.42 -15.12
CA GLY A 19 -2.15 -34.73 -13.87
C GLY A 19 -3.65 -34.57 -13.66
N ASP A 20 -4.49 -35.21 -14.48
CA ASP A 20 -5.94 -35.23 -14.30
C ASP A 20 -6.33 -36.40 -13.38
N TYR A 21 -6.20 -36.16 -12.07
CA TYR A 21 -6.37 -37.20 -11.06
C TYR A 21 -7.81 -37.68 -10.89
N GLN A 22 -8.81 -36.84 -11.21
CA GLN A 22 -10.23 -37.19 -11.08
C GLN A 22 -10.68 -38.16 -12.17
N THR A 23 -10.28 -37.91 -13.43
CA THR A 23 -10.58 -38.85 -14.52
C THR A 23 -9.74 -40.13 -14.40
N ALA A 24 -8.49 -40.03 -13.96
CA ALA A 24 -7.65 -41.19 -13.67
C ALA A 24 -8.27 -42.09 -12.57
N LYS A 25 -8.80 -41.49 -11.49
CA LYS A 25 -9.51 -42.22 -10.41
C LYS A 25 -10.67 -43.04 -10.98
N ALA A 26 -11.60 -42.40 -11.68
CA ALA A 26 -12.81 -43.06 -12.19
C ALA A 26 -12.50 -44.22 -13.15
N ILE A 27 -11.50 -44.07 -14.04
CA ILE A 27 -11.12 -45.11 -15.00
C ILE A 27 -10.41 -46.28 -14.29
N LEU A 28 -9.50 -45.99 -13.35
CA LEU A 28 -8.73 -47.03 -12.67
C LEU A 28 -9.57 -47.80 -11.63
N GLU A 29 -10.53 -47.17 -10.94
CA GLU A 29 -11.48 -47.86 -10.05
C GLU A 29 -12.37 -48.84 -10.83
N ALA A 30 -12.84 -48.45 -12.02
CA ALA A 30 -13.64 -49.31 -12.87
C ALA A 30 -12.88 -50.57 -13.33
N ILE A 31 -11.56 -50.44 -13.55
CA ILE A 31 -10.69 -51.56 -13.95
C ILE A 31 -10.34 -52.44 -12.75
N ALA A 32 -10.07 -51.85 -11.59
CA ALA A 32 -9.80 -52.60 -10.35
C ALA A 32 -10.99 -53.46 -9.92
N GLY A 33 -12.22 -53.06 -10.26
CA GLY A 33 -13.44 -53.85 -10.04
C GLY A 33 -13.76 -54.91 -11.10
N SER A 34 -12.94 -55.05 -12.15
CA SER A 34 -13.18 -55.99 -13.26
C SER A 34 -12.33 -57.27 -13.16
N GLU A 35 -12.93 -58.46 -13.33
CA GLU A 35 -12.27 -59.76 -13.12
C GLU A 35 -11.45 -60.29 -14.31
N SER A 36 -11.32 -59.53 -15.41
CA SER A 36 -10.88 -60.09 -16.71
C SER A 36 -9.36 -60.14 -16.94
N ASP A 37 -8.53 -59.43 -16.16
CA ASP A 37 -7.06 -59.54 -16.26
C ASP A 37 -6.34 -59.17 -14.94
N ARG A 38 -5.82 -60.18 -14.24
CA ARG A 38 -5.08 -60.00 -12.97
C ARG A 38 -3.88 -59.05 -13.09
N THR A 39 -3.23 -58.97 -14.26
CA THR A 39 -2.07 -58.09 -14.44
C THR A 39 -2.49 -56.64 -14.66
N ALA A 40 -3.59 -56.41 -15.37
CA ALA A 40 -4.17 -55.08 -15.54
C ALA A 40 -4.74 -54.53 -14.23
N VAL A 41 -5.37 -55.38 -13.41
CA VAL A 41 -5.89 -55.01 -12.08
C VAL A 41 -4.76 -54.52 -11.17
N ILE A 42 -3.67 -55.27 -11.07
CA ILE A 42 -2.51 -54.86 -10.24
C ILE A 42 -1.90 -53.54 -10.73
N GLN A 43 -1.81 -53.34 -12.05
CA GLN A 43 -1.31 -52.07 -12.60
C GLN A 43 -2.27 -50.90 -12.34
N ALA A 44 -3.58 -51.17 -12.35
CA ALA A 44 -4.59 -50.18 -12.02
C ALA A 44 -4.54 -49.79 -10.53
N GLU A 45 -4.40 -50.77 -9.63
CA GLU A 45 -4.23 -50.58 -8.19
C GLU A 45 -2.98 -49.75 -7.84
N ILE A 46 -1.83 -50.05 -8.48
CA ILE A 46 -0.60 -49.24 -8.34
C ILE A 46 -0.85 -47.79 -8.77
N GLY A 47 -1.56 -47.59 -9.88
CA GLY A 47 -1.98 -46.27 -10.33
C GLY A 47 -2.89 -45.57 -9.31
N LEU A 48 -3.83 -46.31 -8.72
CA LEU A 48 -4.82 -45.83 -7.75
C LEU A 48 -4.17 -45.29 -6.47
N VAL A 49 -3.17 -46.00 -5.94
CA VAL A 49 -2.39 -45.54 -4.77
C VAL A 49 -1.78 -44.16 -5.02
N VAL A 50 -1.24 -43.95 -6.21
CA VAL A 50 -0.64 -42.66 -6.59
C VAL A 50 -1.72 -41.59 -6.71
N VAL A 51 -2.89 -41.92 -7.28
CA VAL A 51 -4.03 -41.00 -7.38
C VAL A 51 -4.55 -40.59 -6.00
N TYR A 52 -4.84 -41.55 -5.12
CA TYR A 52 -5.34 -41.28 -3.76
C TYR A 52 -4.36 -40.45 -2.93
N ALA A 53 -3.05 -40.75 -3.02
CA ALA A 53 -2.02 -39.96 -2.34
C ALA A 53 -1.93 -38.52 -2.87
N ARG A 54 -2.36 -38.24 -4.11
CA ARG A 54 -2.34 -36.90 -4.74
C ARG A 54 -3.63 -36.11 -4.49
N ILE A 55 -4.77 -36.78 -4.40
CA ILE A 55 -6.07 -36.18 -4.09
C ILE A 55 -6.20 -35.85 -2.59
N GLY A 56 -5.45 -36.54 -1.73
CA GLY A 56 -5.49 -36.35 -0.27
C GLY A 56 -6.29 -37.44 0.48
N GLU A 57 -6.72 -38.50 -0.21
CA GLU A 57 -7.43 -39.64 0.36
C GLU A 57 -6.45 -40.68 0.93
N VAL A 58 -5.76 -40.30 2.01
CA VAL A 58 -4.63 -41.07 2.59
C VAL A 58 -5.04 -42.44 3.10
N ALA A 59 -6.18 -42.53 3.77
CA ALA A 59 -6.64 -43.77 4.37
C ALA A 59 -6.87 -44.84 3.30
N ALA A 60 -7.45 -44.44 2.16
CA ALA A 60 -7.64 -45.33 1.00
C ALA A 60 -6.30 -45.71 0.35
N ALA A 61 -5.35 -44.77 0.24
CA ALA A 61 -4.02 -45.05 -0.28
C ALA A 61 -3.24 -46.05 0.60
N ILE A 62 -3.34 -45.92 1.93
CA ILE A 62 -2.67 -46.81 2.88
C ILE A 62 -3.32 -48.21 2.83
N ALA A 63 -4.65 -48.28 2.89
CA ALA A 63 -5.37 -49.55 2.82
C ALA A 63 -5.02 -50.34 1.55
N LEU A 64 -4.98 -49.66 0.40
CA LEU A 64 -4.63 -50.30 -0.88
C LEU A 64 -3.13 -50.64 -0.98
N CYS A 65 -2.25 -49.85 -0.37
CA CYS A 65 -0.85 -50.24 -0.23
C CYS A 65 -0.68 -51.48 0.64
N GLU A 66 -1.43 -51.61 1.73
CA GLU A 66 -1.39 -52.77 2.62
C GLU A 66 -1.86 -54.05 1.92
N THR A 67 -2.91 -53.98 1.11
CA THR A 67 -3.33 -55.12 0.27
C THR A 67 -2.30 -55.50 -0.77
N LEU A 68 -1.59 -54.53 -1.38
CA LEU A 68 -0.54 -54.78 -2.35
C LEU A 68 0.74 -55.39 -1.75
N VAL A 69 0.98 -55.25 -0.43
CA VAL A 69 2.11 -55.88 0.27
C VAL A 69 1.91 -57.39 0.42
N GLU A 70 0.66 -57.85 0.47
CA GLU A 70 0.28 -59.27 0.58
C GLU A 70 0.36 -60.02 -0.76
N ASN A 71 0.65 -59.32 -1.87
CA ASN A 71 0.67 -59.89 -3.22
C ASN A 71 1.93 -60.76 -3.48
N GLU A 72 1.78 -61.84 -4.25
CA GLU A 72 2.83 -62.85 -4.52
C GLU A 72 4.02 -62.31 -5.36
N ARG A 73 3.86 -61.17 -6.06
CA ARG A 73 4.89 -60.61 -6.93
C ARG A 73 5.93 -59.79 -6.14
N PRO A 74 7.22 -60.16 -6.14
CA PRO A 74 8.25 -59.51 -5.32
C PRO A 74 8.47 -58.02 -5.68
N GLN A 75 8.35 -57.65 -6.96
CA GLN A 75 8.51 -56.26 -7.41
C GLN A 75 7.39 -55.34 -6.91
N VAL A 76 6.15 -55.85 -6.84
CA VAL A 76 4.98 -55.08 -6.38
C VAL A 76 5.06 -54.89 -4.87
N LYS A 77 5.45 -55.96 -4.15
CA LYS A 77 5.67 -55.93 -2.71
C LYS A 77 6.74 -54.90 -2.31
N GLU A 78 7.91 -54.92 -2.96
CA GLU A 78 8.99 -53.95 -2.68
C GLU A 78 8.56 -52.50 -2.98
N TRP A 79 7.78 -52.29 -4.04
CA TRP A 79 7.23 -50.98 -4.37
C TRP A 79 6.18 -50.51 -3.36
N ALA A 80 5.29 -51.41 -2.92
CA ALA A 80 4.23 -51.12 -1.96
C ALA A 80 4.82 -50.77 -0.57
N GLU A 81 5.82 -51.53 -0.10
CA GLU A 81 6.52 -51.25 1.17
C GLU A 81 7.22 -49.87 1.16
N ARG A 82 7.90 -49.53 0.05
CA ARG A 82 8.54 -48.21 -0.13
C ARG A 82 7.51 -47.08 -0.15
N SER A 83 6.41 -47.27 -0.88
CA SER A 83 5.35 -46.28 -1.03
C SER A 83 4.62 -46.05 0.29
N LEU A 84 4.30 -47.11 1.04
CA LEU A 84 3.68 -47.05 2.36
C LEU A 84 4.56 -46.28 3.35
N LYS A 85 5.87 -46.54 3.38
CA LYS A 85 6.83 -45.80 4.22
C LYS A 85 6.87 -44.31 3.84
N GLN A 86 6.81 -43.98 2.56
CA GLN A 86 6.83 -42.59 2.08
C GLN A 86 5.53 -41.84 2.41
N ILE A 87 4.38 -42.50 2.26
CA ILE A 87 3.05 -41.93 2.56
C ILE A 87 2.92 -41.69 4.07
N ARG A 88 3.23 -42.67 4.91
CA ARG A 88 3.19 -42.52 6.38
C ARG A 88 4.14 -41.43 6.88
N ARG A 89 5.35 -41.34 6.31
CA ARG A 89 6.31 -40.28 6.67
C ARG A 89 5.79 -38.89 6.32
N ARG A 90 5.13 -38.70 5.18
CA ARG A 90 4.56 -37.39 4.81
C ARG A 90 3.46 -36.97 5.79
N TYR A 91 2.56 -37.89 6.13
CA TYR A 91 1.40 -37.56 6.96
C TYR A 91 1.69 -37.47 8.47
N GLN A 92 2.66 -38.22 9.01
CA GLN A 92 3.10 -38.02 10.40
C GLN A 92 3.67 -36.61 10.66
N THR A 93 4.24 -35.95 9.64
CA THR A 93 4.69 -34.55 9.73
C THR A 93 3.55 -33.53 9.75
N GLU A 94 2.34 -33.89 9.31
CA GLU A 94 1.18 -33.00 9.34
C GLU A 94 0.47 -33.05 10.70
N ASP A 95 0.34 -34.22 11.33
CA ASP A 95 -0.31 -34.36 12.66
C ASP A 95 0.53 -33.78 13.82
N THR A 96 1.86 -33.86 13.75
CA THR A 96 2.75 -33.31 14.79
C THR A 96 2.86 -31.77 14.79
N SER A 97 2.20 -31.08 13.85
CA SER A 97 2.17 -29.62 13.79
C SER A 97 1.04 -28.97 14.61
N THR A 98 0.27 -29.75 15.39
CA THR A 98 -0.90 -29.25 16.14
C THR A 98 -0.81 -29.32 17.67
N THR A 99 0.34 -29.70 18.25
CA THR A 99 0.57 -29.58 19.70
C THR A 99 2.03 -29.21 19.96
N ASP A 100 2.32 -27.91 19.98
CA ASP A 100 3.32 -27.30 20.88
C ASP A 100 3.32 -25.78 20.68
N GLY A 101 2.71 -25.09 21.63
CA GLY A 101 2.51 -23.66 21.58
C GLY A 101 2.09 -23.08 22.92
N THR A 102 2.72 -23.46 24.02
CA THR A 102 2.90 -22.59 25.19
C THR A 102 4.16 -23.00 25.95
N GLY A 103 5.19 -22.15 25.89
CA GLY A 103 6.31 -22.20 26.82
C GLY A 103 5.84 -21.70 28.18
N PHE A 104 5.55 -22.63 29.09
CA PHE A 104 5.48 -22.38 30.52
C PHE A 104 6.07 -23.60 31.23
N ILE A 105 7.15 -23.39 31.98
CA ILE A 105 7.82 -24.43 32.79
C ILE A 105 7.51 -24.10 34.25
N PRO A 106 6.73 -24.92 34.98
CA PRO A 106 6.78 -24.92 36.43
C PRO A 106 7.83 -25.93 36.91
N LEU A 107 8.63 -25.51 37.88
CA LEU A 107 9.66 -26.32 38.54
C LEU A 107 9.08 -27.58 39.21
N GLU A 108 9.94 -28.59 39.26
CA GLU A 108 9.75 -29.89 39.90
C GLU A 108 9.22 -29.80 41.33
N ASN A 109 8.39 -30.78 41.69
CA ASN A 109 8.61 -31.52 42.93
C ASN A 109 8.09 -32.95 42.81
N SER A 110 9.04 -33.88 42.94
CA SER A 110 8.82 -35.31 43.10
C SER A 110 8.48 -35.58 44.57
N ALA A 111 7.29 -36.14 44.85
CA ALA A 111 7.04 -36.89 46.08
C ALA A 111 5.76 -37.74 46.00
N ALA A 112 5.99 -39.05 46.05
CA ALA A 112 5.25 -40.05 46.83
C ALA A 112 3.75 -40.31 46.58
N ALA A 113 3.54 -41.49 46.00
CA ALA A 113 2.52 -42.51 46.29
C ALA A 113 1.67 -42.40 47.58
N LYS A 114 0.40 -42.86 47.42
CA LYS A 114 -0.44 -43.71 48.32
C LYS A 114 -1.83 -43.14 48.70
N PHE A 115 -2.84 -43.93 48.31
CA PHE A 115 -3.99 -44.43 49.09
C PHE A 115 -5.08 -43.51 49.71
N GLN A 116 -6.32 -43.89 49.36
CA GLN A 116 -7.56 -44.05 50.17
C GLN A 116 -8.32 -42.87 50.83
N VAL A 117 -9.58 -42.73 50.38
CA VAL A 117 -10.87 -42.94 51.11
C VAL A 117 -11.17 -42.16 52.42
N GLU A 118 -12.40 -41.60 52.44
CA GLU A 118 -13.32 -41.26 53.55
C GLU A 118 -13.27 -39.91 54.32
N SER A 119 -14.34 -39.13 54.09
CA SER A 119 -15.43 -38.81 55.03
C SER A 119 -15.18 -38.05 56.37
N GLN A 120 -15.89 -36.91 56.45
CA GLN A 120 -16.68 -36.36 57.57
C GLN A 120 -16.05 -35.46 58.66
N LYS A 121 -16.73 -34.29 58.80
CA LYS A 121 -17.25 -33.64 60.02
C LYS A 121 -16.32 -32.95 61.02
N SER A 122 -16.37 -31.61 60.97
CA SER A 122 -17.01 -30.70 61.96
C SER A 122 -16.51 -30.62 63.42
N VAL A 123 -16.34 -29.36 63.85
CA VAL A 123 -16.75 -28.72 65.12
C VAL A 123 -15.63 -28.19 66.04
N SER A 124 -15.77 -26.88 66.32
CA SER A 124 -15.50 -26.06 67.53
C SER A 124 -14.10 -25.86 68.08
N GLY A 125 -13.83 -24.61 68.46
CA GLY A 125 -13.36 -24.33 69.82
C GLY A 125 -12.35 -23.20 69.99
N GLU A 126 -12.85 -21.97 69.89
CA GLU A 126 -12.70 -20.87 70.89
C GLU A 126 -11.38 -20.11 71.18
N ASP A 127 -11.61 -18.78 71.21
CA ASP A 127 -11.06 -17.69 72.05
C ASP A 127 -9.68 -17.06 71.71
N GLU A 128 -9.48 -15.72 71.70
CA GLU A 128 -10.29 -14.58 72.16
C GLU A 128 -9.70 -13.22 71.64
N ASN A 129 -10.52 -12.16 71.75
CA ASN A 129 -10.23 -10.70 71.83
C ASN A 129 -10.23 -9.75 70.60
N GLU A 130 -11.44 -9.31 70.24
CA GLU A 130 -12.03 -7.95 70.41
C GLU A 130 -11.22 -6.65 70.10
N GLN A 131 -11.67 -5.87 69.10
CA GLN A 131 -12.46 -4.61 69.27
C GLN A 131 -12.77 -3.91 67.92
N THR A 132 -13.97 -3.34 67.81
CA THR A 132 -14.78 -3.03 66.60
C THR A 132 -15.12 -1.51 66.44
N PRO A 133 -15.81 -1.08 65.35
CA PRO A 133 -15.90 0.29 64.78
C PRO A 133 -17.19 1.06 65.15
N PRO A 134 -17.69 2.02 64.33
CA PRO A 134 -18.98 1.78 63.62
C PRO A 134 -19.13 2.54 62.23
N SER A 135 -19.78 1.95 61.20
CA SER A 135 -21.20 2.09 60.73
C SER A 135 -21.39 3.16 59.61
N GLN A 136 -22.30 3.14 58.61
CA GLN A 136 -23.44 2.32 58.17
C GLN A 136 -23.89 2.79 56.75
N THR A 137 -24.44 1.90 55.91
CA THR A 137 -25.26 2.20 54.70
C THR A 137 -26.75 2.21 55.08
N PRO A 138 -27.71 2.77 54.30
CA PRO A 138 -28.36 1.96 53.24
C PRO A 138 -28.93 2.74 52.02
N ALA A 139 -29.41 1.96 51.04
CA ALA A 139 -29.97 2.32 49.74
C ALA A 139 -31.36 3.00 49.75
N ARG A 140 -31.69 3.78 48.70
CA ARG A 140 -33.03 3.75 48.04
C ARG A 140 -33.08 4.49 46.69
N SER A 141 -34.12 4.11 45.95
CA SER A 141 -34.49 4.35 44.56
C SER A 141 -35.23 5.67 44.27
N LEU A 142 -35.45 5.91 42.96
CA LEU A 142 -36.58 6.59 42.29
C LEU A 142 -36.40 8.01 41.69
N ARG A 143 -36.79 8.05 40.40
CA ARG A 143 -37.55 9.07 39.65
C ARG A 143 -36.81 10.13 38.81
N VAL A 144 -36.95 9.91 37.50
CA VAL A 144 -37.05 10.86 36.40
C VAL A 144 -38.11 11.94 36.68
N PRO A 145 -37.85 13.23 36.39
CA PRO A 145 -38.90 14.24 36.29
C PRO A 145 -39.35 14.41 34.83
N THR A 146 -40.64 14.15 34.60
CA THR A 146 -41.43 14.69 33.50
C THR A 146 -41.70 16.18 33.75
N LEU A 147 -41.53 17.02 32.74
CA LEU A 147 -42.05 18.38 32.74
C LEU A 147 -42.94 18.63 31.52
N ARG A 148 -44.02 19.34 31.81
CA ARG A 148 -45.31 19.40 31.16
C ARG A 148 -45.36 20.57 30.17
N ALA A 149 -46.30 20.46 29.25
CA ALA A 149 -46.66 21.42 28.22
C ALA A 149 -46.88 22.86 28.70
N SER A 150 -46.56 23.82 27.84
CA SER A 150 -47.14 25.16 27.82
C SER A 150 -47.53 25.53 26.38
N GLN A 151 -48.82 25.80 26.20
CA GLN A 151 -49.45 26.32 25.00
C GLN A 151 -49.08 27.79 24.76
N THR A 152 -48.90 28.19 23.50
CA THR A 152 -49.32 29.51 23.00
C THR A 152 -49.68 29.45 21.52
N ARG A 153 -50.84 30.05 21.21
CA ARG A 153 -51.48 30.38 19.92
C ARG A 153 -50.48 30.94 18.88
N GLY A 154 -50.60 30.82 17.56
CA GLY A 154 -51.73 30.52 16.68
C GLY A 154 -51.74 31.57 15.56
N TRP A 155 -51.55 31.17 14.29
CA TRP A 155 -51.90 31.97 13.09
C TRP A 155 -52.39 31.01 11.99
N LEU A 156 -53.44 31.43 11.29
CA LEU A 156 -54.38 30.67 10.46
C LEU A 156 -54.14 30.86 8.95
N ALA A 157 -54.89 30.04 8.19
CA ALA A 157 -55.21 30.07 6.75
C ALA A 157 -54.27 29.25 5.84
N SER A 158 -54.72 28.39 4.91
CA SER A 158 -56.05 28.17 4.32
C SER A 158 -56.12 26.79 3.64
N ALA A 159 -57.33 26.25 3.56
CA ALA A 159 -57.67 24.93 3.01
C ALA A 159 -57.91 24.94 1.48
N SER A 160 -57.70 23.78 0.83
CA SER A 160 -58.41 23.40 -0.40
C SER A 160 -58.46 21.88 -0.60
N SER A 161 -59.67 21.33 -0.43
CA SER A 161 -60.35 20.25 -1.16
C SER A 161 -59.58 19.07 -1.78
N THR A 162 -59.96 17.86 -1.34
CA THR A 162 -59.75 16.51 -1.93
C THR A 162 -60.50 16.31 -3.27
N PRO A 163 -60.20 15.28 -4.11
CA PRO A 163 -60.69 13.90 -3.85
C PRO A 163 -59.69 12.77 -4.13
N ARG A 164 -59.96 11.63 -3.48
CA ARG A 164 -59.29 10.33 -3.59
C ARG A 164 -59.65 9.59 -4.87
N THR A 165 -58.70 8.82 -5.40
CA THR A 165 -58.96 7.67 -6.27
C THR A 165 -58.33 6.40 -5.67
N SER A 166 -59.04 5.31 -5.87
CA SER A 166 -59.03 4.00 -5.20
C SER A 166 -58.05 2.98 -5.76
N VAL A 167 -57.44 2.15 -4.91
CA VAL A 167 -57.16 0.70 -5.16
C VAL A 167 -56.98 -0.04 -3.80
N PRO A 168 -57.08 -1.38 -3.68
CA PRO A 168 -58.07 -2.06 -2.84
C PRO A 168 -57.49 -2.77 -1.60
N LYS A 169 -58.37 -3.16 -0.66
CA LYS A 169 -58.14 -4.16 0.42
C LYS A 169 -58.17 -5.57 -0.21
N THR A 170 -57.34 -6.55 0.16
CA THR A 170 -57.44 -7.54 1.28
C THR A 170 -56.22 -8.47 1.06
N SER A 171 -55.46 -9.05 2.00
CA SER A 171 -55.82 -9.90 3.12
C SER A 171 -54.57 -10.18 4.00
N SER A 172 -54.84 -10.54 5.24
CA SER A 172 -53.93 -10.84 6.35
C SER A 172 -52.87 -11.91 6.09
N LEU A 173 -51.61 -11.65 6.49
CA LEU A 173 -50.63 -12.69 6.79
C LEU A 173 -49.72 -12.25 7.98
N ARG A 174 -49.69 -13.14 8.98
CA ARG A 174 -48.91 -13.17 10.24
C ARG A 174 -47.62 -12.34 10.27
N VAL A 175 -47.49 -11.53 11.32
CA VAL A 175 -46.21 -10.96 11.79
C VAL A 175 -45.42 -12.06 12.54
N PRO A 176 -44.15 -12.34 12.19
CA PRO A 176 -43.32 -13.25 12.98
C PRO A 176 -42.85 -12.57 14.29
N PRO A 177 -42.62 -13.32 15.38
CA PRO A 177 -42.18 -12.77 16.65
C PRO A 177 -40.73 -12.26 16.58
N PRO A 178 -40.33 -11.35 17.49
CA PRO A 178 -39.00 -10.73 17.48
C PRO A 178 -37.90 -11.78 17.75
N PRO A 179 -36.71 -11.63 17.15
CA PRO A 179 -35.62 -12.58 17.36
C PRO A 179 -35.09 -12.49 18.80
N ASN A 180 -35.05 -13.65 19.45
CA ASN A 180 -34.40 -13.86 20.73
C ASN A 180 -32.88 -13.58 20.64
N SER A 181 -32.32 -13.22 21.79
CA SER A 181 -30.91 -13.15 22.21
C SER A 181 -29.86 -13.80 21.30
N PRO A 182 -28.65 -13.21 21.19
CA PRO A 182 -27.67 -13.52 20.16
C PRO A 182 -27.21 -14.97 20.29
N THR A 183 -27.66 -15.81 19.36
CA THR A 183 -26.98 -17.06 19.05
C THR A 183 -25.55 -16.67 18.71
N ALA A 184 -24.60 -17.13 19.52
CA ALA A 184 -23.19 -17.04 19.22
C ALA A 184 -22.99 -17.71 17.85
N VAL A 185 -22.97 -16.89 16.79
CA VAL A 185 -22.39 -17.28 15.53
C VAL A 185 -20.96 -17.62 15.89
N ASN A 186 -20.65 -18.92 15.88
CA ASN A 186 -19.29 -19.37 15.78
C ASN A 186 -18.72 -18.67 14.55
N GLN A 187 -18.07 -17.54 14.77
CA GLN A 187 -17.08 -17.03 13.85
C GLN A 187 -16.04 -18.13 13.81
N GLU A 188 -16.18 -19.06 12.87
CA GLU A 188 -15.04 -19.82 12.40
C GLU A 188 -13.96 -18.78 12.15
N LYS A 189 -12.92 -18.79 12.98
CA LYS A 189 -11.71 -18.03 12.74
C LYS A 189 -11.20 -18.53 11.39
N VAL A 190 -11.59 -17.86 10.31
CA VAL A 190 -11.04 -18.07 8.97
C VAL A 190 -9.52 -17.98 9.17
N LYS A 191 -8.84 -19.13 9.05
CA LYS A 191 -7.39 -19.17 9.16
C LYS A 191 -6.84 -18.13 8.18
N PRO A 192 -5.90 -17.27 8.60
CA PRO A 192 -5.34 -16.28 7.69
C PRO A 192 -4.79 -17.03 6.48
N PRO A 193 -5.08 -16.58 5.25
CA PRO A 193 -4.61 -17.25 4.06
C PRO A 193 -3.08 -17.42 4.09
N THR A 194 -2.62 -18.67 3.92
CA THR A 194 -1.20 -19.01 3.97
C THR A 194 -0.52 -18.58 2.67
N ILE A 195 0.40 -17.62 2.75
CA ILE A 195 1.17 -17.16 1.58
C ILE A 195 2.20 -18.24 1.21
N TYR A 196 2.09 -18.77 0.00
CA TYR A 196 3.04 -19.74 -0.53
C TYR A 196 4.33 -19.04 -1.00
N TRP A 197 5.47 -19.44 -0.43
CA TRP A 197 6.80 -19.03 -0.86
C TRP A 197 7.51 -20.21 -1.51
N ARG A 198 7.99 -20.03 -2.75
CA ARG A 198 8.73 -21.08 -3.47
C ARG A 198 10.07 -21.38 -2.82
N GLN A 199 10.66 -20.38 -2.16
CA GLN A 199 11.98 -20.49 -1.53
C GLN A 199 13.06 -20.90 -2.55
N ALA A 200 13.02 -20.27 -3.73
CA ALA A 200 13.99 -20.54 -4.79
C ALA A 200 15.42 -20.26 -4.32
N LYS A 201 16.35 -21.11 -4.80
CA LYS A 201 17.75 -21.13 -4.34
C LYS A 201 18.51 -19.86 -4.75
N ARG A 202 19.65 -19.60 -4.09
CA ARG A 202 20.63 -18.58 -4.47
C ARG A 202 21.62 -19.14 -5.50
N ALA A 203 22.27 -18.26 -6.27
CA ALA A 203 23.37 -18.65 -7.12
C ALA A 203 24.60 -19.02 -6.27
N LYS A 204 25.24 -20.15 -6.57
CA LYS A 204 26.51 -20.57 -5.92
C LYS A 204 27.72 -19.89 -6.55
N VAL A 205 27.72 -19.80 -7.87
CA VAL A 205 28.70 -19.10 -8.69
C VAL A 205 27.90 -18.28 -9.70
N TRP A 206 28.22 -17.00 -9.85
CA TRP A 206 27.52 -16.13 -10.78
C TRP A 206 28.50 -15.22 -11.52
N GLN A 207 28.11 -14.88 -12.74
CA GLN A 207 28.88 -13.97 -13.58
C GLN A 207 28.61 -12.52 -13.18
N PRO A 208 29.64 -11.65 -13.20
CA PRO A 208 29.46 -10.22 -12.95
C PRO A 208 28.54 -9.63 -14.03
N LEU A 209 27.68 -8.71 -13.61
CA LEU A 209 26.69 -8.14 -14.53
C LEU A 209 27.35 -7.02 -15.37
N SER A 210 26.90 -6.81 -16.60
CA SER A 210 27.46 -5.78 -17.52
C SER A 210 27.35 -4.36 -16.99
N LYS A 211 28.47 -3.65 -16.73
CA LYS A 211 28.45 -2.31 -16.12
C LYS A 211 27.55 -1.36 -16.93
N ARG A 212 26.48 -0.85 -16.32
CA ARG A 212 25.60 0.16 -16.94
C ARG A 212 26.15 1.56 -16.68
N GLY A 213 26.03 2.45 -17.66
CA GLY A 213 26.46 3.83 -17.54
C GLY A 213 25.71 4.55 -16.41
N LEU A 214 26.46 5.07 -15.43
CA LEU A 214 25.93 5.88 -14.32
C LEU A 214 25.59 7.32 -14.74
N LYS A 215 25.84 7.69 -16.01
CA LYS A 215 25.62 9.05 -16.53
C LYS A 215 24.19 9.54 -16.31
N LEU A 216 23.19 8.69 -16.57
CA LEU A 216 21.79 9.06 -16.36
C LEU A 216 21.46 9.31 -14.88
N LEU A 217 22.01 8.47 -13.98
CA LEU A 217 21.85 8.66 -12.54
C LEU A 217 22.51 9.96 -12.08
N CYS A 218 23.73 10.23 -12.53
CA CYS A 218 24.46 11.46 -12.24
C CYS A 218 23.76 12.72 -12.78
N LEU A 219 23.23 12.68 -14.00
CA LEU A 219 22.45 13.79 -14.56
C LEU A 219 21.19 14.07 -13.72
N LEU A 220 20.53 13.00 -13.27
CA LEU A 220 19.34 13.11 -12.45
C LEU A 220 19.64 13.65 -11.04
N GLU A 221 20.77 13.23 -10.47
CA GLU A 221 21.30 13.76 -9.20
C GLU A 221 21.55 15.28 -9.28
N VAL A 222 22.24 15.73 -10.33
CA VAL A 222 22.46 17.16 -10.58
C VAL A 222 21.12 17.88 -10.79
N GLY A 223 20.22 17.30 -11.60
CA GLY A 223 18.89 17.84 -11.84
C GLY A 223 18.07 18.01 -10.55
N THR A 224 18.10 17.02 -9.65
CA THR A 224 17.45 17.10 -8.33
C THR A 224 18.07 18.19 -7.46
N CYS A 225 19.40 18.36 -7.47
CA CYS A 225 20.05 19.45 -6.74
C CYS A 225 19.62 20.83 -7.25
N ILE A 226 19.57 21.00 -8.58
CA ILE A 226 19.11 22.24 -9.22
C ILE A 226 17.64 22.51 -8.87
N ALA A 227 16.77 21.50 -9.01
CA ALA A 227 15.35 21.62 -8.68
C ALA A 227 15.14 21.99 -7.20
N LEU A 228 15.82 21.31 -6.28
CA LEU A 228 15.76 21.59 -4.85
C LEU A 228 16.24 23.02 -4.54
N PHE A 229 17.36 23.45 -5.12
CA PHE A 229 17.88 24.81 -4.98
C PHE A 229 16.87 25.85 -5.43
N TRP A 230 16.28 25.69 -6.62
CA TRP A 230 15.32 26.65 -7.16
C TRP A 230 14.02 26.69 -6.35
N VAL A 231 13.53 25.55 -5.87
CA VAL A 231 12.35 25.50 -4.99
C VAL A 231 12.64 26.24 -3.69
N ILE A 232 13.75 25.96 -3.02
CA ILE A 232 14.12 26.64 -1.77
C ILE A 232 14.33 28.14 -2.00
N LYS A 233 15.05 28.52 -3.06
CA LYS A 233 15.27 29.92 -3.43
C LYS A 233 13.94 30.65 -3.65
N THR A 234 13.02 30.04 -4.39
CA THR A 234 11.71 30.64 -4.69
C THR A 234 10.88 30.81 -3.42
N LEU A 235 10.86 29.79 -2.57
CA LEU A 235 10.17 29.85 -1.27
C LEU A 235 10.77 30.93 -0.35
N LEU A 236 12.10 31.06 -0.33
CA LEU A 236 12.79 32.06 0.46
C LEU A 236 12.50 33.47 -0.05
N VAL A 237 12.55 33.70 -1.36
CA VAL A 237 12.20 35.00 -1.97
C VAL A 237 10.73 35.34 -1.72
N LEU A 238 9.82 34.37 -1.84
CA LEU A 238 8.41 34.56 -1.53
C LEU A 238 8.20 34.95 -0.06
N LEU A 239 8.89 34.26 0.86
CA LEU A 239 8.86 34.57 2.29
C LEU A 239 9.41 35.96 2.59
N MET A 240 10.57 36.32 2.01
CA MET A 240 11.18 37.65 2.20
C MET A 240 10.26 38.76 1.69
N ARG A 241 9.64 38.59 0.51
CA ARG A 241 8.64 39.53 -0.03
C ARG A 241 7.43 39.65 0.87
N PHE A 242 6.86 38.52 1.30
CA PHE A 242 5.69 38.51 2.18
C PHE A 242 5.96 39.24 3.50
N ILE A 243 7.10 38.96 4.14
CA ILE A 243 7.52 39.62 5.39
C ILE A 243 7.67 41.12 5.16
N ASN A 244 8.32 41.51 4.08
CA ASN A 244 8.56 42.90 3.78
C ASN A 244 7.26 43.67 3.46
N ASP A 245 6.36 43.08 2.67
CA ASP A 245 5.03 43.65 2.38
C ASP A 245 4.19 43.79 3.67
N ALA A 246 4.35 42.86 4.62
CA ALA A 246 3.72 42.97 5.93
C ALA A 246 4.29 44.12 6.76
N PHE A 247 5.62 44.34 6.75
CA PHE A 247 6.26 45.47 7.43
C PHE A 247 5.82 46.81 6.85
N VAL A 248 5.78 46.95 5.52
CA VAL A 248 5.32 48.20 4.86
C VAL A 248 3.89 48.57 5.24
N LYS A 249 3.03 47.58 5.50
CA LYS A 249 1.64 47.81 5.92
C LYS A 249 1.50 48.13 7.41
N LEU A 250 2.53 47.90 8.22
CA LEU A 250 2.52 48.19 9.65
C LEU A 250 3.09 49.60 9.90
N PRO A 251 2.32 50.53 10.50
CA PRO A 251 2.67 51.95 10.55
C PRO A 251 3.91 52.29 11.41
N PHE A 252 4.49 51.34 12.13
CA PHE A 252 5.57 51.56 13.10
C PHE A 252 6.91 50.89 12.73
N LEU A 253 7.02 50.25 11.56
CA LEU A 253 8.20 49.45 11.20
C LEU A 253 8.73 49.84 9.83
N GLU A 254 10.01 50.24 9.75
CA GLU A 254 10.69 50.47 8.47
C GLU A 254 10.99 49.15 7.74
N PRO A 255 10.91 49.13 6.40
CA PRO A 255 11.23 47.94 5.63
C PRO A 255 12.71 47.56 5.77
N LEU A 256 12.98 46.29 6.10
CA LEU A 256 14.34 45.78 6.28
C LEU A 256 15.03 45.64 4.91
N GLN A 257 16.02 46.49 4.61
CA GLN A 257 16.77 46.47 3.35
C GLN A 257 17.40 45.11 3.03
N LEU A 258 17.74 44.32 4.05
CA LEU A 258 18.26 42.95 3.90
C LEU A 258 17.30 42.02 3.15
N LEU A 259 15.98 42.23 3.27
CA LEU A 259 14.94 41.42 2.62
C LEU A 259 14.77 41.71 1.12
N TYR A 260 15.39 42.78 0.61
CA TYR A 260 15.42 43.07 -0.83
C TYR A 260 16.68 42.57 -1.52
N ARG A 261 17.71 42.18 -0.75
CA ARG A 261 18.96 41.67 -1.30
C ARG A 261 18.76 40.27 -1.87
N ASP A 262 19.45 39.97 -2.97
CA ASP A 262 19.46 38.62 -3.54
C ASP A 262 19.94 37.58 -2.51
N PRO A 263 19.12 36.58 -2.12
CA PRO A 263 19.49 35.60 -1.12
C PRO A 263 20.40 34.49 -1.67
N THR A 264 20.64 34.47 -2.98
CA THR A 264 21.41 33.44 -3.70
C THR A 264 22.77 33.10 -3.07
N PRO A 265 23.69 34.06 -2.79
CA PRO A 265 25.00 33.73 -2.23
C PRO A 265 24.91 33.14 -0.82
N VAL A 266 24.06 33.71 0.03
CA VAL A 266 23.83 33.21 1.40
C VAL A 266 23.25 31.80 1.35
N LEU A 267 22.27 31.57 0.47
CA LEU A 267 21.62 30.28 0.30
C LEU A 267 22.62 29.19 -0.13
N LEU A 268 23.51 29.49 -1.08
CA LEU A 268 24.54 28.54 -1.52
C LEU A 268 25.49 28.17 -0.38
N VAL A 269 25.94 29.15 0.40
CA VAL A 269 26.80 28.93 1.57
C VAL A 269 26.09 28.06 2.61
N VAL A 270 24.82 28.38 2.93
CA VAL A 270 24.02 27.60 3.89
C VAL A 270 23.81 26.17 3.41
N ILE A 271 23.45 25.96 2.14
CA ILE A 271 23.26 24.61 1.57
C ILE A 271 24.58 23.82 1.60
N PHE A 272 25.71 24.45 1.31
CA PHE A 272 27.02 23.81 1.39
C PHE A 272 27.34 23.34 2.82
N PHE A 273 27.12 24.19 3.82
CA PHE A 273 27.30 23.82 5.22
C PHE A 273 26.33 22.72 5.65
N LEU A 274 25.05 22.80 5.26
CA LEU A 274 24.05 21.76 5.53
C LEU A 274 24.44 20.43 4.89
N PHE A 275 24.95 20.44 3.65
CA PHE A 275 25.44 19.24 2.98
C PHE A 275 26.61 18.61 3.74
N CYS A 276 27.59 19.42 4.16
CA CYS A 276 28.73 18.96 4.93
C CYS A 276 28.32 18.38 6.28
N LEU A 277 27.45 19.08 7.02
CA LEU A 277 26.99 18.70 8.36
C LEU A 277 25.85 17.68 8.37
N SER A 278 25.27 17.35 7.21
CA SER A 278 24.08 16.51 7.07
C SER A 278 24.11 15.20 7.85
N PRO A 279 25.22 14.42 7.93
CA PRO A 279 25.19 13.13 8.59
C PRO A 279 25.01 13.25 10.11
N TRP A 280 25.57 14.29 10.74
CA TRP A 280 25.46 14.53 12.19
C TRP A 280 24.15 15.22 12.56
N LEU A 281 23.66 16.12 11.70
CA LEU A 281 22.36 16.74 11.89
C LEU A 281 21.24 15.69 11.78
N LEU A 282 21.32 14.78 10.80
CA LEU A 282 20.37 13.67 10.67
C LEU A 282 20.42 12.71 11.85
N ASP A 283 21.61 12.38 12.38
CA ASP A 283 21.71 11.59 13.63
C ASP A 283 20.89 12.22 14.76
N ARG A 284 21.01 13.54 14.93
CA ARG A 284 20.31 14.27 15.98
C ARG A 284 18.80 14.29 15.73
N LEU A 285 18.37 14.56 14.49
CA LEU A 285 16.95 14.61 14.12
C LEU A 285 16.29 13.23 14.27
N LEU A 286 16.90 12.18 13.72
CA LEU A 286 16.34 10.83 13.76
C LEU A 286 16.34 10.25 15.18
N ARG A 287 17.37 10.53 15.99
CA ARG A 287 17.36 10.18 17.42
C ARG A 287 16.23 10.89 18.17
N LYS A 288 16.08 12.20 17.96
CA LYS A 288 15.09 13.03 18.67
C LYS A 288 13.65 12.67 18.28
N PHE A 289 13.37 12.52 16.99
CA PHE A 289 12.00 12.38 16.50
C PHE A 289 11.58 10.92 16.31
N TYR A 290 12.48 10.04 15.89
CA TYR A 290 12.14 8.64 15.59
C TYR A 290 12.68 7.64 16.63
N GLY A 291 13.41 8.11 17.65
CA GLY A 291 13.95 7.23 18.68
C GLY A 291 15.05 6.30 18.17
N GLN A 292 15.78 6.69 17.13
CA GLN A 292 16.87 5.89 16.56
C GLN A 292 17.92 5.54 17.62
N ARG A 293 18.27 4.24 17.71
CA ARG A 293 19.29 3.70 18.62
C ARG A 293 20.43 3.08 17.83
N GLN A 294 21.64 3.04 18.39
CA GLN A 294 22.75 2.35 17.74
C GLN A 294 22.49 0.84 17.74
N LEU A 295 22.74 0.19 16.61
CA LEU A 295 22.63 -1.26 16.47
C LEU A 295 24.01 -1.88 16.67
N GLU A 296 24.15 -2.69 17.71
CA GLU A 296 25.37 -3.44 17.97
C GLU A 296 25.53 -4.58 16.96
N LYS A 297 26.78 -4.87 16.59
CA LYS A 297 27.10 -5.91 15.62
C LYS A 297 26.65 -7.29 16.10
N ASP A 298 26.71 -7.54 17.41
CA ASP A 298 26.33 -8.82 18.01
C ASP A 298 24.83 -9.08 17.89
N ILE A 299 24.01 -8.05 18.10
CA ILE A 299 22.55 -8.12 17.89
C ILE A 299 22.27 -8.43 16.42
N LEU A 300 22.92 -7.71 15.50
CA LEU A 300 22.75 -7.98 14.07
C LEU A 300 23.21 -9.39 13.70
N GLN A 301 24.29 -9.90 14.28
CA GLN A 301 24.79 -11.25 14.02
C GLN A 301 23.82 -12.34 14.49
N ARG A 302 23.05 -12.09 15.56
CA ARG A 302 21.99 -13.01 16.02
C ARG A 302 20.82 -13.08 15.01
N HIS A 303 20.43 -11.94 14.44
CA HIS A 303 19.37 -11.89 13.42
C HIS A 303 19.85 -12.36 12.04
N SER A 304 21.04 -11.95 11.62
CA SER A 304 21.59 -12.26 10.31
C SER A 304 23.12 -12.33 10.29
N LYS A 305 23.64 -13.56 10.23
CA LYS A 305 25.08 -13.84 10.07
C LYS A 305 25.53 -13.50 8.66
N GLU A 306 24.68 -13.71 7.65
CA GLU A 306 25.02 -13.41 6.26
C GLU A 306 25.20 -11.91 6.04
N THR A 307 24.39 -11.07 6.68
CA THR A 307 24.53 -9.61 6.59
C THR A 307 25.90 -9.14 7.04
N VAL A 308 26.41 -9.65 8.18
CA VAL A 308 27.73 -9.28 8.70
C VAL A 308 28.82 -9.66 7.71
N ARG A 309 28.74 -10.84 7.10
CA ARG A 309 29.68 -11.30 6.06
C ARG A 309 29.62 -10.41 4.82
N VAL A 310 28.42 -10.08 4.34
CA VAL A 310 28.21 -9.23 3.17
C VAL A 310 28.78 -7.83 3.42
N LEU A 311 28.50 -7.22 4.57
CA LEU A 311 29.04 -5.93 4.97
C LEU A 311 30.57 -5.93 5.00
N GLN A 312 31.18 -6.91 5.70
CA GLN A 312 32.63 -7.02 5.81
C GLN A 312 33.30 -7.23 4.45
N ARG A 313 32.79 -8.18 3.65
CA ARG A 313 33.34 -8.50 2.33
C ARG A 313 33.26 -7.29 1.39
N TYR A 314 32.10 -6.65 1.30
CA TYR A 314 31.91 -5.52 0.39
C TYR A 314 32.74 -4.30 0.81
N CYS A 315 32.75 -3.98 2.11
CA CYS A 315 33.57 -2.86 2.61
C CYS A 315 35.07 -3.12 2.39
N LYS A 316 35.54 -4.36 2.60
CA LYS A 316 36.94 -4.74 2.33
C LYS A 316 37.29 -4.60 0.84
N GLN A 317 36.42 -5.06 -0.05
CA GLN A 317 36.61 -4.93 -1.51
C GLN A 317 36.67 -3.47 -1.97
N GLN A 318 35.91 -2.58 -1.34
CA GLN A 318 35.87 -1.15 -1.67
C GLN A 318 36.91 -0.31 -0.91
N GLY A 319 37.65 -0.89 0.04
CA GLY A 319 38.56 -0.14 0.91
C GLY A 319 37.86 0.83 1.88
N TRP A 320 36.61 0.54 2.26
CA TRP A 320 35.81 1.40 3.14
C TRP A 320 35.78 0.90 4.58
N ARG A 321 35.57 1.83 5.51
CA ARG A 321 35.19 1.50 6.89
C ARG A 321 33.75 1.01 6.89
N THR A 322 33.43 0.04 7.75
CA THR A 322 32.05 -0.44 7.92
C THR A 322 31.14 0.72 8.35
N PRO A 323 30.03 0.99 7.64
CA PRO A 323 29.06 2.03 8.03
C PRO A 323 28.55 1.83 9.46
N LYS A 324 28.20 2.92 10.15
CA LYS A 324 27.56 2.80 11.47
C LYS A 324 26.13 2.29 11.30
N LEU A 325 25.72 1.38 12.17
CA LEU A 325 24.43 0.70 12.09
C LEU A 325 23.50 1.24 13.17
N PHE A 326 22.24 1.43 12.81
CA PHE A 326 21.21 1.94 13.71
C PHE A 326 19.91 1.16 13.57
N LEU A 327 19.16 1.13 14.67
CA LEU A 327 17.89 0.46 14.83
C LEU A 327 16.78 1.49 15.06
N LEU A 328 15.68 1.34 14.33
CA LEU A 328 14.45 2.10 14.50
C LEU A 328 13.41 1.23 15.24
N PRO A 329 12.88 1.66 16.40
CA PRO A 329 11.94 0.86 17.19
C PRO A 329 10.51 0.96 16.62
N ILE A 330 10.32 0.55 15.36
CA ILE A 330 9.01 0.50 14.70
C ILE A 330 8.73 -0.89 14.12
N THR A 331 7.45 -1.26 14.10
CA THR A 331 6.94 -2.55 13.62
C THR A 331 6.85 -2.64 12.10
N ALA A 332 6.71 -1.51 11.40
CA ALA A 332 6.80 -1.47 9.93
C ALA A 332 8.23 -1.85 9.47
N PRO A 333 8.39 -2.80 8.52
CA PRO A 333 9.71 -3.19 8.03
C PRO A 333 10.27 -2.12 7.08
N VAL A 334 11.25 -1.35 7.56
CA VAL A 334 11.89 -0.26 6.81
C VAL A 334 13.40 -0.36 6.93
N ALA A 335 14.09 0.05 5.86
CA ALA A 335 15.54 0.24 5.86
C ALA A 335 15.89 1.44 4.99
N PHE A 336 16.94 2.16 5.36
CA PHE A 336 17.49 3.23 4.55
C PHE A 336 18.93 3.53 4.98
N CYS A 337 19.62 4.33 4.18
CA CYS A 337 20.93 4.86 4.51
C CYS A 337 20.96 6.38 4.34
N TYR A 338 21.80 7.04 5.12
CA TYR A 338 22.08 8.46 5.00
C TYR A 338 23.56 8.77 5.27
N GLY A 339 24.02 9.90 4.77
CA GLY A 339 25.41 10.35 4.80
C GLY A 339 25.82 11.01 3.49
N ASN A 340 26.87 11.83 3.53
CA ASN A 340 27.39 12.54 2.37
C ASN A 340 28.61 11.86 1.73
N LEU A 341 29.43 11.15 2.52
CA LEU A 341 30.54 10.32 2.04
C LEU A 341 30.41 8.87 2.54
N PRO A 342 30.99 7.87 1.84
CA PRO A 342 30.98 6.47 2.28
C PRO A 342 31.53 6.26 3.70
N ARG A 343 32.58 6.99 4.08
CA ARG A 343 33.19 6.95 5.42
C ARG A 343 32.28 7.48 6.55
N THR A 344 31.32 8.32 6.20
CA THR A 344 30.32 8.90 7.11
C THR A 344 28.94 8.27 6.94
N ALA A 345 28.83 7.23 6.12
CA ALA A 345 27.56 6.59 5.83
C ALA A 345 27.03 5.82 7.05
N ARG A 346 25.71 5.81 7.16
CA ARG A 346 24.97 5.15 8.22
C ARG A 346 23.85 4.35 7.59
N ILE A 347 23.60 3.16 8.13
CA ILE A 347 22.51 2.30 7.70
C ILE A 347 21.54 2.16 8.88
N VAL A 348 20.27 2.44 8.61
CA VAL A 348 19.17 2.30 9.58
C VAL A 348 18.27 1.18 9.11
N VAL A 349 17.92 0.29 10.03
CA VAL A 349 16.89 -0.74 9.84
C VAL A 349 15.88 -0.66 10.97
N SER A 350 14.63 -1.05 10.73
CA SER A 350 13.65 -1.16 11.80
C SER A 350 13.65 -2.52 12.47
N GLN A 351 13.12 -2.56 13.69
CA GLN A 351 12.86 -3.78 14.43
C GLN A 351 11.97 -4.73 13.62
N GLY A 352 10.87 -4.22 13.06
CA GLY A 352 9.97 -5.02 12.23
C GLY A 352 10.64 -5.65 11.01
N LEU A 353 11.68 -5.04 10.45
CA LEU A 353 12.44 -5.63 9.34
C LEU A 353 13.27 -6.84 9.80
N LEU A 354 13.93 -6.73 10.96
CA LEU A 354 14.75 -7.80 11.52
C LEU A 354 13.93 -8.99 12.03
N GLU A 355 12.67 -8.76 12.39
CA GLU A 355 11.73 -9.79 12.86
C GLU A 355 11.01 -10.52 11.72
N GLN A 356 10.75 -9.84 10.60
CA GLN A 356 9.93 -10.39 9.51
C GLN A 356 10.73 -11.05 8.39
N LEU A 357 12.00 -10.68 8.22
CA LEU A 357 12.86 -11.19 7.14
C LEU A 357 13.81 -12.29 7.64
N THR A 358 14.14 -13.24 6.77
CA THR A 358 15.13 -14.29 7.05
C THR A 358 16.58 -13.79 6.89
N ASP A 359 17.56 -14.54 7.38
CA ASP A 359 19.00 -14.18 7.33
C ASP A 359 19.47 -13.72 5.93
N ASP A 360 19.11 -14.46 4.89
CA ASP A 360 19.48 -14.14 3.51
C ASP A 360 18.71 -12.93 2.94
N GLU A 361 17.44 -12.77 3.32
CA GLU A 361 16.59 -11.63 2.95
C GLU A 361 17.11 -10.33 3.58
N ILE A 362 17.46 -10.34 4.87
CA ILE A 362 18.07 -9.18 5.55
C ILE A 362 19.37 -8.79 4.85
N ALA A 363 20.23 -9.76 4.50
CA ALA A 363 21.49 -9.50 3.81
C ALA A 363 21.27 -8.81 2.46
N THR A 364 20.21 -9.17 1.72
CA THR A 364 19.88 -8.51 0.44
C THR A 364 19.45 -7.05 0.62
N ILE A 365 18.68 -6.73 1.67
CA ILE A 365 18.30 -5.36 1.97
C ILE A 365 19.51 -4.52 2.38
N TYR A 366 20.41 -5.04 3.19
CA TYR A 366 21.67 -4.36 3.52
C TYR A 366 22.55 -4.16 2.27
N ALA A 367 22.55 -5.11 1.34
CA ALA A 367 23.25 -4.96 0.07
C ALA A 367 22.65 -3.85 -0.82
N ILE A 368 21.33 -3.64 -0.80
CA ILE A 368 20.70 -2.46 -1.42
C ILE A 368 21.25 -1.18 -0.81
N GLN A 369 21.31 -1.11 0.53
CA GLN A 369 21.81 0.09 1.23
C GLN A 369 23.29 0.36 0.93
N LEU A 370 24.12 -0.70 0.83
CA LEU A 370 25.50 -0.57 0.36
C LEU A 370 25.57 -0.05 -1.08
N GLY A 371 24.66 -0.50 -1.95
CA GLY A 371 24.54 0.00 -3.32
C GLY A 371 24.22 1.50 -3.37
N HIS A 372 23.38 2.00 -2.48
CA HIS A 372 23.11 3.45 -2.37
C HIS A 372 24.36 4.24 -1.97
N ILE A 373 25.14 3.72 -1.01
CA ILE A 373 26.39 4.33 -0.57
C ILE A 373 27.42 4.32 -1.70
N ALA A 374 27.52 3.21 -2.43
CA ALA A 374 28.50 3.04 -3.50
C ALA A 374 28.28 3.96 -4.70
N HIS A 375 27.02 4.25 -5.01
CA HIS A 375 26.67 5.17 -6.09
C HIS A 375 26.60 6.64 -5.64
N TRP A 376 26.92 6.96 -4.38
CA TRP A 376 26.89 8.32 -3.82
C TRP A 376 25.51 9.03 -3.83
N ASN A 377 24.46 8.38 -4.33
CA ASN A 377 23.09 8.90 -4.31
C ASN A 377 22.53 9.15 -2.89
N CYS A 378 23.15 8.54 -1.88
CA CYS A 378 22.84 8.76 -0.47
C CYS A 378 23.01 10.23 -0.06
N ALA A 379 23.97 10.96 -0.64
CA ALA A 379 24.32 12.33 -0.24
C ALA A 379 23.19 13.34 -0.53
N ILE A 380 22.63 13.29 -1.74
CA ILE A 380 21.58 14.21 -2.17
C ILE A 380 20.26 13.90 -1.45
N ILE A 381 19.93 12.62 -1.33
CA ILE A 381 18.73 12.19 -0.59
C ILE A 381 18.86 12.52 0.90
N SER A 382 20.07 12.49 1.48
CA SER A 382 20.31 12.93 2.86
C SER A 382 20.06 14.43 3.04
N LEU A 383 20.52 15.26 2.11
CA LEU A 383 20.23 16.69 2.12
C LEU A 383 18.73 16.95 2.02
N LEU A 384 18.03 16.22 1.15
CA LEU A 384 16.58 16.30 1.03
C LEU A 384 15.88 15.92 2.35
N LEU A 385 16.27 14.81 2.99
CA LEU A 385 15.75 14.39 4.28
C LEU A 385 15.98 15.41 5.39
N LEU A 386 17.17 16.03 5.41
CA LEU A 386 17.53 17.05 6.39
C LEU A 386 16.56 18.24 6.35
N LEU A 387 16.02 18.55 5.18
CA LEU A 387 15.05 19.62 4.98
C LEU A 387 13.60 19.15 5.21
N THR A 388 13.25 17.95 4.76
CA THR A 388 11.85 17.48 4.80
C THR A 388 11.42 16.98 6.19
N ILE A 389 12.32 16.38 6.98
CA ILE A 389 11.99 15.86 8.33
C ILE A 389 11.49 16.98 9.26
N PRO A 390 12.21 18.12 9.41
CA PRO A 390 11.73 19.21 10.26
C PRO A 390 10.37 19.78 9.82
N ILE A 391 10.16 19.92 8.51
CA ILE A 391 8.90 20.46 7.96
C ILE A 391 7.74 19.50 8.21
N TYR A 392 7.96 18.20 8.03
CA TYR A 392 6.96 17.20 8.36
C TYR A 392 6.64 17.16 9.86
N GLN A 393 7.65 17.33 10.71
CA GLN A 393 7.43 17.43 12.16
C GLN A 393 6.68 18.70 12.56
N LEU A 394 6.95 19.82 11.88
CA LEU A 394 6.17 21.04 12.06
C LEU A 394 4.71 20.82 11.68
N TYR A 395 4.43 20.12 10.57
CA TYR A 395 3.08 19.72 10.17
C TYR A 395 2.39 18.91 11.28
N HIS A 396 3.05 17.86 11.78
CA HIS A 396 2.51 17.00 12.83
C HIS A 396 2.23 17.79 14.12
N PHE A 397 3.16 18.65 14.52
CA PHE A 397 3.06 19.50 15.69
C PHE A 397 1.90 20.51 15.59
N LEU A 398 1.78 21.19 14.45
CA LEU A 398 0.70 22.14 14.20
C LEU A 398 -0.67 21.47 14.23
N GLY A 399 -0.78 20.24 13.72
CA GLY A 399 -2.05 19.53 13.84
C GLY A 399 -2.37 19.09 15.28
N HIS A 400 -1.37 18.63 16.06
CA HIS A 400 -1.61 18.34 17.48
C HIS A 400 -2.07 19.59 18.25
N TRP A 401 -1.46 20.74 17.95
CA TRP A 401 -1.89 22.02 18.52
C TRP A 401 -3.28 22.45 18.05
N GLY A 402 -3.60 22.25 16.77
CA GLY A 402 -4.92 22.52 16.22
C GLY A 402 -6.02 21.69 16.88
N ASP A 403 -5.75 20.41 17.13
CA ASP A 403 -6.71 19.51 17.79
C ASP A 403 -6.85 19.77 19.30
N ALA A 404 -5.83 20.36 19.94
CA ALA A 404 -5.92 20.80 21.35
C ALA A 404 -6.79 22.05 21.55
N LYS A 405 -7.12 22.80 20.49
CA LYS A 405 -7.97 24.00 20.59
C LYS A 405 -9.46 23.63 20.51
N THR A 406 -10.22 24.10 21.49
CA THR A 406 -11.68 23.91 21.56
C THR A 406 -12.46 24.91 20.71
N GLN A 407 -11.92 26.12 20.52
CA GLN A 407 -12.59 27.18 19.76
C GLN A 407 -12.54 26.89 18.23
N PRO A 408 -13.69 26.94 17.52
CA PRO A 408 -13.77 26.53 16.11
C PRO A 408 -12.95 27.44 15.18
N LEU A 409 -12.86 28.75 15.48
CA LEU A 409 -12.09 29.71 14.69
C LEU A 409 -10.60 29.34 14.67
N TRP A 410 -10.00 29.14 15.85
CA TRP A 410 -8.60 28.74 15.97
C TRP A 410 -8.33 27.40 15.31
N ARG A 411 -9.25 26.44 15.48
CA ARG A 411 -9.14 25.13 14.83
C ARG A 411 -9.12 25.24 13.30
N GLY A 412 -9.93 26.12 12.73
CA GLY A 412 -9.92 26.43 11.29
C GLY A 412 -8.61 27.04 10.82
N ILE A 413 -8.06 28.00 11.56
CA ILE A 413 -6.75 28.62 11.24
C ILE A 413 -5.63 27.57 11.25
N PHE A 414 -5.57 26.73 12.29
CA PHE A 414 -4.58 25.65 12.37
C PHE A 414 -4.77 24.60 11.27
N ALA A 415 -6.00 24.31 10.86
CA ALA A 415 -6.28 23.38 9.76
C ALA A 415 -5.74 23.90 8.42
N VAL A 416 -5.93 25.19 8.11
CA VAL A 416 -5.36 25.84 6.92
C VAL A 416 -3.83 25.84 7.00
N LEU A 417 -3.26 26.26 8.14
CA LEU A 417 -1.81 26.31 8.32
C LEU A 417 -1.16 24.93 8.19
N THR A 418 -1.75 23.90 8.81
CA THR A 418 -1.30 22.50 8.71
C THR A 418 -1.35 22.01 7.27
N SER A 419 -2.41 22.35 6.53
CA SER A 419 -2.55 22.01 5.11
C SER A 419 -1.48 22.67 4.24
N LEU A 420 -1.14 23.95 4.51
CA LEU A 420 -0.07 24.66 3.81
C LEU A 420 1.30 24.03 4.08
N VAL A 421 1.61 23.68 5.33
CA VAL A 421 2.88 23.03 5.69
C VAL A 421 2.98 21.62 5.07
N TYR A 422 1.88 20.87 5.03
CA TYR A 422 1.84 19.58 4.32
C TYR A 422 2.10 19.76 2.82
N GLY A 423 1.48 20.77 2.19
CA GLY A 423 1.73 21.13 0.79
C GLY A 423 3.20 21.49 0.53
N LEU A 424 3.83 22.24 1.44
CA LEU A 424 5.27 22.57 1.39
C LEU A 424 6.14 21.31 1.48
N TRP A 425 5.81 20.38 2.38
CA TRP A 425 6.51 19.09 2.47
C TRP A 425 6.38 18.27 1.18
N CYS A 426 5.19 18.23 0.58
CA CYS A 426 4.95 17.56 -0.70
C CYS A 426 5.75 18.20 -1.84
N LEU A 427 5.81 19.53 -1.91
CA LEU A 427 6.58 20.28 -2.91
C LEU A 427 8.07 19.95 -2.84
N LEU A 428 8.65 19.97 -1.64
CA LEU A 428 10.07 19.64 -1.43
C LEU A 428 10.36 18.18 -1.76
N THR A 429 9.54 17.26 -1.27
CA THR A 429 9.67 15.82 -1.58
C THR A 429 9.54 15.54 -3.08
N GLY A 430 8.70 16.33 -3.77
CA GLY A 430 8.50 16.32 -5.22
C GLY A 430 9.81 16.44 -6.03
N THR A 431 10.76 17.23 -5.55
CA THR A 431 12.05 17.46 -6.24
C THR A 431 12.92 16.20 -6.35
N GLY A 432 12.72 15.23 -5.46
CA GLY A 432 13.50 13.99 -5.39
C GLY A 432 12.79 12.74 -5.90
N LEU A 433 11.53 12.83 -6.37
CA LEU A 433 10.73 11.64 -6.75
C LEU A 433 11.44 10.80 -7.81
N TRP A 434 11.89 11.44 -8.89
CA TRP A 434 12.44 10.72 -10.03
C TRP A 434 13.81 10.10 -9.70
N LEU A 435 14.65 10.82 -8.96
CA LEU A 435 15.91 10.29 -8.42
C LEU A 435 15.66 9.08 -7.50
N SER A 436 14.65 9.18 -6.63
CA SER A 436 14.23 8.10 -5.73
C SER A 436 13.81 6.85 -6.48
N GLN A 437 13.16 6.99 -7.63
CA GLN A 437 12.77 5.84 -8.45
C GLN A 437 13.97 5.18 -9.13
N LEU A 438 14.78 5.98 -9.85
CA LEU A 438 15.83 5.46 -10.70
C LEU A 438 16.92 4.75 -9.88
N ARG A 439 17.28 5.30 -8.71
CA ARG A 439 18.32 4.73 -7.85
C ARG A 439 18.01 3.32 -7.38
N GLN A 440 16.73 2.96 -7.20
CA GLN A 440 16.33 1.62 -6.77
C GLN A 440 16.75 0.56 -7.78
N TYR A 441 16.58 0.80 -9.08
CA TYR A 441 16.97 -0.16 -10.11
C TYR A 441 18.47 -0.46 -10.16
N PHE A 442 19.31 0.55 -9.89
CA PHE A 442 20.76 0.37 -9.82
C PHE A 442 21.16 -0.39 -8.56
N CYS A 443 20.51 -0.09 -7.42
CA CYS A 443 20.84 -0.72 -6.15
C CYS A 443 20.32 -2.15 -6.05
N ASP A 444 19.17 -2.47 -6.64
CA ASP A 444 18.66 -3.85 -6.76
C ASP A 444 19.66 -4.75 -7.49
N ARG A 445 20.26 -4.21 -8.55
CA ARG A 445 21.24 -4.92 -9.35
C ARG A 445 22.54 -5.15 -8.57
N VAL A 446 23.04 -4.13 -7.87
CA VAL A 446 24.21 -4.28 -7.01
C VAL A 446 23.92 -5.25 -5.87
N ALA A 447 22.74 -5.19 -5.27
CA ALA A 447 22.34 -6.12 -4.21
C ALA A 447 22.32 -7.57 -4.69
N ALA A 448 21.78 -7.83 -5.88
CA ALA A 448 21.79 -9.14 -6.50
C ALA A 448 23.23 -9.62 -6.79
N GLU A 449 24.11 -8.74 -7.28
CA GLU A 449 25.52 -9.07 -7.61
C GLU A 449 26.39 -9.28 -6.36
N VAL A 450 26.16 -8.51 -5.31
CA VAL A 450 26.89 -8.64 -4.04
C VAL A 450 26.46 -9.89 -3.30
N THR A 451 25.15 -10.18 -3.24
CA THR A 451 24.65 -11.34 -2.49
C THR A 451 24.63 -12.64 -3.29
N GLY A 452 24.58 -12.56 -4.63
CA GLY A 452 24.28 -13.72 -5.48
C GLY A 452 22.87 -14.29 -5.25
N ASN A 453 21.98 -13.53 -4.59
CA ASN A 453 20.65 -14.00 -4.20
C ASN A 453 19.53 -13.06 -4.70
N PRO A 454 19.24 -13.05 -6.02
CA PRO A 454 18.16 -12.24 -6.57
C PRO A 454 16.79 -12.71 -6.06
N ASN A 455 16.60 -14.00 -5.80
CA ASN A 455 15.36 -14.57 -5.27
C ASN A 455 15.10 -14.15 -3.83
N GLY A 456 16.12 -14.18 -2.96
CA GLY A 456 16.01 -13.65 -1.60
C GLY A 456 15.63 -12.18 -1.59
N LEU A 457 16.14 -11.40 -2.55
CA LEU A 457 15.74 -9.99 -2.68
C LEU A 457 14.27 -9.82 -3.13
N VAL A 458 13.79 -10.66 -4.06
CA VAL A 458 12.37 -10.68 -4.44
C VAL A 458 11.48 -10.97 -3.23
N ARG A 459 11.82 -12.00 -2.45
CA ARG A 459 11.09 -12.34 -1.22
C ARG A 459 11.12 -11.21 -0.20
N ALA A 460 12.29 -10.60 0.02
CA ALA A 460 12.45 -9.49 0.95
C ALA A 460 11.55 -8.29 0.59
N LEU A 461 11.49 -7.88 -0.68
CA LEU A 461 10.66 -6.76 -1.12
C LEU A 461 9.16 -7.06 -0.96
N LEU A 462 8.72 -8.28 -1.28
CA LEU A 462 7.32 -8.69 -1.09
C LEU A 462 6.94 -8.78 0.40
N LYS A 463 7.79 -9.36 1.24
CA LYS A 463 7.58 -9.41 2.70
C LYS A 463 7.53 -8.02 3.32
N ILE A 464 8.38 -7.10 2.87
CA ILE A 464 8.30 -5.69 3.29
C ILE A 464 6.94 -5.09 2.92
N ALA A 465 6.44 -5.33 1.71
CA ALA A 465 5.12 -4.84 1.31
C ALA A 465 3.99 -5.41 2.18
N ILE A 466 4.02 -6.71 2.47
CA ILE A 466 3.06 -7.38 3.36
C ILE A 466 3.15 -6.81 4.78
N GLY A 467 4.37 -6.65 5.30
CA GLY A 467 4.61 -6.13 6.64
C GLY A 467 4.16 -4.68 6.81
N ILE A 468 4.35 -3.84 5.79
CA ILE A 468 3.84 -2.47 5.79
C ILE A 468 2.30 -2.46 5.79
N ALA A 469 1.65 -3.26 4.95
CA ALA A 469 0.18 -3.35 4.94
C ALA A 469 -0.37 -3.85 6.29
N GLY A 470 0.27 -4.87 6.86
CA GLY A 470 -0.07 -5.42 8.16
C GLY A 470 0.13 -4.43 9.30
N ASP A 471 1.18 -3.59 9.24
CA ASP A 471 1.39 -2.51 10.21
C ASP A 471 0.26 -1.47 10.15
N VAL A 472 -0.09 -0.99 8.95
CA VAL A 472 -1.19 -0.02 8.77
C VAL A 472 -2.53 -0.61 9.21
N GLN A 473 -2.78 -1.89 8.94
CA GLN A 473 -3.99 -2.58 9.40
C GLN A 473 -4.05 -2.67 10.93
N LYS A 474 -2.93 -3.02 11.59
CA LYS A 474 -2.85 -3.13 13.05
C LYS A 474 -2.95 -1.78 13.76
N GLN A 475 -2.30 -0.76 13.22
CA GLN A 475 -2.32 0.59 13.77
C GLN A 475 -3.61 1.35 13.43
N GLU A 476 -4.40 0.86 12.47
CA GLU A 476 -5.62 1.50 11.94
C GLU A 476 -5.40 2.86 11.26
N HIS A 477 -4.14 3.24 11.02
CA HIS A 477 -3.76 4.47 10.33
C HIS A 477 -2.36 4.34 9.74
N THR A 478 -2.01 5.20 8.77
CA THR A 478 -0.64 5.27 8.27
C THR A 478 0.23 5.97 9.31
N SER A 479 1.24 5.27 9.82
CA SER A 479 2.18 5.85 10.78
C SER A 479 2.94 7.03 10.15
N TRP A 480 3.11 8.10 10.92
CA TRP A 480 3.75 9.32 10.45
C TRP A 480 5.23 9.08 10.09
N GLN A 481 5.87 8.11 10.74
CA GLN A 481 7.25 7.69 10.46
C GLN A 481 7.35 7.09 9.05
N LEU A 482 6.38 6.27 8.66
CA LEU A 482 6.34 5.61 7.37
C LEU A 482 6.08 6.62 6.23
N GLU A 483 5.18 7.58 6.44
CA GLU A 483 4.89 8.62 5.45
C GLU A 483 6.08 9.57 5.25
N SER A 484 6.68 10.06 6.34
CA SER A 484 7.81 11.00 6.29
C SER A 484 9.08 10.41 5.68
N LEU A 485 9.36 9.12 5.94
CA LEU A 485 10.52 8.41 5.40
C LEU A 485 10.24 7.72 4.06
N ASN A 486 9.06 7.89 3.48
CA ASN A 486 8.65 7.15 2.29
C ASN A 486 9.63 7.30 1.11
N ILE A 487 10.28 8.46 0.93
CA ILE A 487 11.24 8.64 -0.17
C ILE A 487 12.53 7.81 -0.03
N VAL A 488 12.86 7.34 1.18
CA VAL A 488 14.10 6.59 1.43
C VAL A 488 13.95 5.08 1.54
N ILE A 489 12.78 4.60 1.93
CA ILE A 489 12.51 3.18 2.15
C ILE A 489 12.56 2.37 0.84
N PRO A 490 12.85 1.06 0.88
CA PRO A 490 12.95 0.23 -0.32
C PRO A 490 11.62 0.06 -1.04
N VAL A 491 10.49 0.01 -0.34
CA VAL A 491 9.15 -0.19 -0.93
C VAL A 491 8.21 0.89 -0.39
N GLY A 492 7.45 1.53 -1.27
CA GLY A 492 6.56 2.62 -0.89
C GLY A 492 5.26 2.13 -0.26
N TYR A 493 4.87 2.74 0.86
CA TYR A 493 3.70 2.27 1.61
C TYR A 493 2.41 2.28 0.79
N LYS A 494 2.23 3.27 -0.09
CA LYS A 494 1.03 3.37 -0.95
C LYS A 494 0.86 2.16 -1.88
N GLN A 495 1.96 1.62 -2.40
CA GLN A 495 1.94 0.40 -3.23
C GLN A 495 1.73 -0.84 -2.34
N SER A 496 2.32 -0.81 -1.14
CA SER A 496 2.21 -1.89 -0.16
C SER A 496 0.80 -2.09 0.35
N LEU A 497 -0.02 -1.03 0.50
CA LEU A 497 -1.40 -1.15 1.02
C LEU A 497 -2.19 -2.25 0.31
N CYS A 498 -2.38 -2.14 -1.00
CA CYS A 498 -3.15 -3.14 -1.75
C CYS A 498 -2.37 -4.44 -1.96
N LEU A 499 -1.10 -4.36 -2.39
CA LEU A 499 -0.29 -5.54 -2.71
C LEU A 499 -0.12 -6.46 -1.50
N GLY A 500 0.21 -5.86 -0.35
CA GLY A 500 0.47 -6.57 0.89
C GLY A 500 -0.79 -7.16 1.52
N SER A 501 -1.93 -6.45 1.45
CA SER A 501 -3.18 -6.95 2.01
C SER A 501 -3.81 -8.08 1.17
N ILE A 502 -3.62 -8.04 -0.15
CA ILE A 502 -4.22 -9.00 -1.08
C ILE A 502 -3.36 -10.27 -1.24
N ALA A 503 -2.12 -10.24 -0.73
CA ALA A 503 -1.13 -11.32 -0.85
C ALA A 503 -1.62 -12.71 -0.41
N GLY A 504 -2.63 -12.78 0.47
CA GLY A 504 -3.24 -14.04 0.88
C GLY A 504 -4.38 -14.54 -0.02
N TYR A 505 -5.02 -13.65 -0.78
CA TYR A 505 -6.20 -13.98 -1.59
C TYR A 505 -5.85 -14.31 -3.04
N THR A 506 -4.68 -13.89 -3.53
CA THR A 506 -4.25 -14.13 -4.91
C THR A 506 -2.74 -14.37 -5.00
N THR A 507 -2.30 -14.86 -6.16
CA THR A 507 -0.87 -15.00 -6.46
C THR A 507 -0.26 -13.65 -6.82
N PHE A 508 0.98 -13.39 -6.38
CA PHE A 508 1.68 -12.14 -6.69
C PHE A 508 1.80 -11.91 -8.19
N GLU A 509 1.96 -12.99 -8.96
CA GLU A 509 2.04 -12.96 -10.42
C GLU A 509 0.82 -12.31 -11.05
N SER A 510 -0.38 -12.65 -10.56
CA SER A 510 -1.64 -12.13 -11.09
C SER A 510 -1.80 -10.64 -10.82
N PHE A 511 -1.44 -10.16 -9.63
CA PHE A 511 -1.55 -8.73 -9.31
C PHE A 511 -0.47 -7.89 -10.02
N LEU A 512 0.76 -8.40 -10.10
CA LEU A 512 1.93 -7.69 -10.66
C LEU A 512 2.00 -7.73 -12.18
N ILE A 513 1.09 -8.43 -12.84
CA ILE A 513 1.06 -8.51 -14.29
C ILE A 513 0.80 -7.15 -14.93
N TRP A 514 -0.03 -6.31 -14.30
CA TRP A 514 -0.26 -4.91 -14.72
C TRP A 514 1.05 -4.10 -14.70
N ASP A 515 1.82 -4.22 -13.61
CA ASP A 515 3.12 -3.56 -13.45
C ASP A 515 4.15 -3.99 -14.51
N CYS A 516 4.01 -5.19 -15.07
CA CYS A 516 4.98 -5.75 -16.00
C CYS A 516 4.62 -5.52 -17.47
N LEU A 517 3.33 -5.53 -17.80
CA LEU A 517 2.85 -5.60 -19.18
C LEU A 517 2.22 -4.31 -19.70
N ASN A 518 1.61 -3.47 -18.85
CA ASN A 518 0.93 -2.27 -19.33
C ASN A 518 1.95 -1.27 -19.96
N PRO A 519 1.81 -0.88 -21.24
CA PRO A 519 2.76 -0.03 -21.95
C PRO A 519 2.76 1.42 -21.43
N TYR A 520 1.65 1.89 -20.87
CA TYR A 520 1.50 3.25 -20.36
C TYR A 520 1.85 3.38 -18.88
N ARG A 521 2.28 2.30 -18.23
CA ARG A 521 2.55 2.25 -16.80
C ARG A 521 3.52 3.32 -16.30
N TRP A 522 4.54 3.67 -17.09
CA TRP A 522 5.54 4.68 -16.70
C TRP A 522 4.93 6.06 -16.49
N TRP A 523 3.86 6.40 -17.21
CA TRP A 523 3.13 7.64 -17.01
C TRP A 523 2.52 7.74 -15.61
N PHE A 524 1.99 6.63 -15.10
CA PHE A 524 1.34 6.57 -13.79
C PHE A 524 2.32 6.52 -12.61
N VAL A 525 3.63 6.44 -12.89
CA VAL A 525 4.68 6.35 -11.87
C VAL A 525 5.37 7.70 -11.67
N ILE A 526 5.17 8.68 -12.55
CA ILE A 526 5.85 10.00 -12.48
C ILE A 526 5.69 10.66 -11.10
N ASN A 527 4.51 10.56 -10.49
CA ASN A 527 4.21 11.16 -9.18
C ASN A 527 4.43 10.19 -7.98
N ASN A 528 5.10 9.06 -8.20
CA ASN A 528 5.40 8.10 -7.15
C ASN A 528 6.85 8.24 -6.67
N THR A 529 7.09 7.92 -5.40
CA THR A 529 8.43 7.88 -4.79
C THR A 529 9.24 6.66 -5.23
N HIS A 530 8.55 5.61 -5.68
CA HIS A 530 9.13 4.31 -6.00
C HIS A 530 8.75 3.88 -7.41
N PRO A 531 9.62 3.12 -8.09
CA PRO A 531 9.21 2.49 -9.33
C PRO A 531 8.14 1.42 -9.03
N LEU A 532 7.54 0.88 -10.09
CA LEU A 532 6.63 -0.25 -9.94
C LEU A 532 7.40 -1.46 -9.38
N ILE A 533 6.81 -2.10 -8.37
CA ILE A 533 7.45 -3.25 -7.75
C ILE A 533 7.52 -4.41 -8.73
N GLY A 534 6.49 -4.64 -9.57
CA GLY A 534 6.55 -5.68 -10.61
C GLY A 534 7.70 -5.49 -11.60
N ASP A 535 7.98 -4.26 -12.05
CA ASP A 535 9.12 -3.96 -12.94
C ASP A 535 10.48 -4.27 -12.27
N ARG A 536 10.60 -4.03 -10.95
CA ARG A 536 11.80 -4.40 -10.18
C ARG A 536 11.94 -5.92 -10.06
N LEU A 537 10.88 -6.60 -9.62
CA LEU A 537 10.89 -8.05 -9.43
C LEU A 537 11.16 -8.77 -10.75
N ARG A 538 10.54 -8.32 -11.86
CA ARG A 538 10.80 -8.85 -13.20
C ARG A 538 12.28 -8.75 -13.59
N ARG A 539 12.98 -7.66 -13.26
CA ARG A 539 14.42 -7.53 -13.51
C ARG A 539 15.25 -8.49 -12.67
N LEU A 540 14.89 -8.68 -11.40
CA LEU A 540 15.54 -9.67 -10.53
C LEU A 540 15.33 -11.10 -11.04
N CYS A 541 14.11 -11.44 -11.47
CA CYS A 541 13.82 -12.74 -12.07
C CYS A 541 14.57 -12.96 -13.40
N LYS A 542 14.88 -11.90 -14.16
CA LYS A 542 15.75 -11.98 -15.34
C LYS A 542 17.21 -12.24 -14.96
N ILE A 543 17.70 -11.64 -13.87
CA ILE A 543 19.05 -11.90 -13.34
C ILE A 543 19.15 -13.36 -12.86
N ALA A 544 18.14 -13.86 -12.14
CA ALA A 544 18.09 -15.26 -11.71
C ALA A 544 18.22 -16.21 -12.91
N ARG A 545 17.44 -15.97 -13.97
CA ARG A 545 17.48 -16.77 -15.21
C ARG A 545 18.81 -16.65 -15.96
N LEU A 546 19.40 -15.46 -16.02
CA LEU A 546 20.74 -15.25 -16.59
C LEU A 546 21.81 -16.10 -15.88
N TRP A 547 21.65 -16.30 -14.57
CA TRP A 547 22.55 -17.13 -13.77
C TRP A 547 22.10 -18.59 -13.66
N HIS A 548 21.16 -19.03 -14.50
CA HIS A 548 20.63 -20.40 -14.52
C HIS A 548 20.06 -20.85 -13.16
N VAL A 549 19.47 -19.92 -12.42
CA VAL A 549 18.74 -20.19 -11.18
C VAL A 549 17.25 -20.02 -11.45
N GLU A 550 16.43 -20.94 -10.93
CA GLU A 550 14.98 -20.82 -11.01
C GLU A 550 14.51 -19.53 -10.32
N PRO A 551 13.68 -18.70 -10.98
CA PRO A 551 13.19 -17.46 -10.38
C PRO A 551 12.12 -17.75 -9.32
N GLU A 552 12.03 -16.89 -8.31
CA GLU A 552 10.98 -16.97 -7.28
C GLU A 552 9.57 -16.78 -7.87
N LEU A 553 9.44 -15.87 -8.86
CA LEU A 553 8.17 -15.51 -9.51
C LEU A 553 8.27 -15.62 -11.05
N TYR A 554 7.19 -16.02 -11.70
CA TYR A 554 7.07 -16.05 -13.16
C TYR A 554 6.22 -14.88 -13.69
N LEU A 555 6.88 -13.74 -13.93
CA LEU A 555 6.24 -12.47 -14.33
C LEU A 555 6.26 -12.19 -15.85
N GLU A 556 6.33 -13.23 -16.69
CA GLU A 556 6.35 -13.06 -18.14
C GLU A 556 5.11 -13.63 -18.80
N SER A 557 4.42 -12.76 -19.54
CA SER A 557 3.35 -13.17 -20.46
C SER A 557 3.91 -13.27 -21.88
N GLN A 558 3.46 -14.30 -22.60
CA GLN A 558 3.78 -14.52 -24.01
C GLN A 558 2.86 -13.73 -24.96
N GLN A 559 1.80 -13.08 -24.45
CA GLN A 559 0.79 -12.42 -25.29
C GLN A 559 0.87 -10.89 -25.26
N PRO A 560 0.78 -10.21 -26.42
CA PRO A 560 0.71 -8.76 -26.49
C PRO A 560 -0.66 -8.26 -25.97
N LEU A 561 -0.64 -7.32 -25.02
CA LEU A 561 -1.86 -6.66 -24.55
C LEU A 561 -2.33 -5.60 -25.55
N THR A 562 -3.60 -5.66 -25.92
CA THR A 562 -4.27 -4.64 -26.72
C THR A 562 -4.96 -3.64 -25.78
N ILE A 563 -4.42 -2.42 -25.69
CA ILE A 563 -5.01 -1.33 -24.90
C ILE A 563 -5.52 -0.25 -25.86
N LYS A 564 -6.72 0.27 -25.58
CA LYS A 564 -7.36 1.33 -26.36
C LYS A 564 -6.51 2.60 -26.27
N ARG A 565 -5.89 3.00 -27.38
CA ARG A 565 -5.10 4.26 -27.48
C ARG A 565 -5.94 5.49 -27.10
N GLN A 566 -7.22 5.48 -27.46
CA GLN A 566 -8.16 6.56 -27.14
C GLN A 566 -8.31 6.78 -25.63
N SER A 567 -8.43 5.71 -24.83
CA SER A 567 -8.49 5.80 -23.36
C SER A 567 -7.24 6.50 -22.81
N PHE A 568 -6.05 6.13 -23.31
CA PHE A 568 -4.82 6.76 -22.87
C PHE A 568 -4.73 8.24 -23.28
N LEU A 569 -5.09 8.59 -24.51
CA LEU A 569 -5.13 10.00 -24.95
C LEU A 569 -6.07 10.84 -24.08
N LEU A 570 -7.23 10.29 -23.72
CA LEU A 570 -8.19 10.96 -22.85
C LEU A 570 -7.67 11.14 -21.41
N GLN A 571 -6.94 10.14 -20.90
CA GLN A 571 -6.27 10.22 -19.60
C GLN A 571 -5.28 11.40 -19.53
N ILE A 572 -4.51 11.60 -20.60
CA ILE A 572 -3.49 12.66 -20.69
C ILE A 572 -4.01 13.97 -21.30
N ALA A 573 -5.31 14.07 -21.62
CA ALA A 573 -5.91 15.21 -22.32
C ALA A 573 -5.59 16.58 -21.69
N PRO A 574 -5.60 16.79 -20.35
CA PRO A 574 -5.20 18.08 -19.77
C PRO A 574 -3.76 18.46 -20.11
N TRP A 575 -2.85 17.48 -20.09
CA TRP A 575 -1.44 17.68 -20.37
C TRP A 575 -1.16 17.83 -21.87
N LEU A 576 -1.95 17.18 -22.74
CA LEU A 576 -1.93 17.41 -24.20
C LEU A 576 -2.51 18.76 -24.60
N GLY A 577 -3.49 19.26 -23.83
CA GLY A 577 -4.11 20.57 -24.07
C GLY A 577 -3.10 21.72 -23.97
N ILE A 578 -2.11 21.61 -23.10
CA ILE A 578 -1.03 22.60 -22.92
C ILE A 578 -0.23 22.83 -24.22
N PRO A 579 0.47 21.84 -24.80
CA PRO A 579 1.23 22.03 -26.03
C PRO A 579 0.32 22.34 -27.22
N LEU A 580 -0.90 21.80 -27.27
CA LEU A 580 -1.86 22.13 -28.33
C LEU A 580 -2.28 23.61 -28.27
N GLY A 581 -2.51 24.14 -27.07
CA GLY A 581 -2.78 25.56 -26.83
C GLY A 581 -1.59 26.45 -27.19
N ILE A 582 -0.36 26.03 -26.86
CA ILE A 582 0.86 26.75 -27.28
C ILE A 582 1.01 26.75 -28.80
N ALA A 583 0.81 25.61 -29.46
CA ALA A 583 0.91 25.49 -30.91
C ALA A 583 -0.13 26.35 -31.63
N PHE A 584 -1.39 26.33 -31.14
CA PHE A 584 -2.46 27.18 -31.65
C PHE A 584 -2.14 28.67 -31.45
N GLY A 585 -1.71 29.05 -30.24
CA GLY A 585 -1.30 30.42 -29.94
C GLY A 585 -0.14 30.89 -30.81
N GLY A 586 0.86 30.02 -31.03
CA GLY A 586 2.01 30.29 -31.90
C GLY A 586 1.65 30.41 -33.38
N LEU A 587 0.71 29.60 -33.87
CA LEU A 587 0.21 29.70 -35.25
C LEU A 587 -0.49 31.04 -35.49
N ILE A 588 -1.40 31.43 -34.59
CA ILE A 588 -2.09 32.72 -34.67
C ILE A 588 -1.07 33.87 -34.59
N TRP A 589 -0.11 33.78 -33.66
CA TRP A 589 0.96 34.75 -33.51
C TRP A 589 1.75 34.94 -34.82
N LEU A 590 2.15 33.84 -35.49
CA LEU A 590 2.86 33.88 -36.78
C LEU A 590 1.98 34.47 -37.90
N ILE A 591 0.74 34.03 -38.03
CA ILE A 591 -0.21 34.54 -39.04
C ILE A 591 -0.39 36.05 -38.86
N TRP A 592 -0.56 36.52 -37.62
CA TRP A 592 -0.75 37.94 -37.34
C TRP A 592 0.49 38.77 -37.64
N GLN A 593 1.68 38.25 -37.33
CA GLN A 593 2.95 38.89 -37.67
C GLN A 593 3.08 39.07 -39.19
N THR A 594 2.72 38.04 -39.98
CA THR A 594 2.76 38.13 -41.45
C THR A 594 1.74 39.13 -42.01
N LEU A 595 0.51 39.16 -41.48
CA LEU A 595 -0.53 40.11 -41.89
C LEU A 595 -0.17 41.57 -41.56
N PHE A 596 0.45 41.81 -40.41
CA PHE A 596 0.96 43.12 -40.03
C PHE A 596 2.12 43.56 -40.94
N ALA A 597 3.04 42.65 -41.25
CA ALA A 597 4.14 42.91 -42.18
C ALA A 597 3.64 43.26 -43.60
N LEU A 598 2.53 42.65 -44.04
CA LEU A 598 1.86 42.93 -45.31
C LEU A 598 0.96 44.19 -45.27
N LYS A 599 0.93 44.94 -44.15
CA LYS A 599 0.06 46.10 -43.92
C LYS A 599 -1.45 45.85 -44.12
N LEU A 600 -1.89 44.59 -44.04
CA LEU A 600 -3.30 44.21 -44.20
C LEU A 600 -4.13 44.52 -42.95
N LEU A 601 -3.52 44.50 -41.76
CA LEU A 601 -4.18 44.74 -40.47
C LEU A 601 -3.24 45.49 -39.51
N ASN A 602 -3.77 46.47 -38.77
CA ASN A 602 -2.99 47.39 -37.92
C ASN A 602 -3.15 47.13 -36.40
N LEU A 603 -3.39 45.88 -36.00
CA LEU A 603 -3.55 45.48 -34.58
C LEU A 603 -2.26 44.82 -34.06
N LYS A 604 -1.46 45.59 -33.31
CA LYS A 604 -0.14 45.18 -32.81
C LYS A 604 -0.18 44.22 -31.60
N TRP A 605 -1.25 44.25 -30.81
CA TRP A 605 -1.33 43.58 -29.50
C TRP A 605 -1.16 42.04 -29.52
N ILE A 606 -1.58 41.36 -30.59
CA ILE A 606 -1.53 39.88 -30.68
C ILE A 606 -0.09 39.36 -30.82
N TYR A 607 0.82 40.12 -31.46
CA TYR A 607 2.19 39.65 -31.68
C TYR A 607 3.22 40.27 -30.73
N ASP A 608 2.94 41.43 -30.12
CA ASP A 608 3.93 42.17 -29.31
C ASP A 608 4.33 41.42 -28.03
N ASN A 609 3.43 40.63 -27.44
CA ASN A 609 3.61 40.00 -26.12
C ASN A 609 3.38 38.48 -26.10
N TRP A 610 4.21 37.76 -25.33
CA TRP A 610 4.05 36.32 -25.04
C TRP A 610 2.81 35.99 -24.19
N ASN A 611 2.07 37.00 -23.72
CA ASN A 611 0.86 36.83 -22.93
C ASN A 611 -0.23 36.09 -23.72
N PHE A 612 -0.33 36.33 -25.02
CA PHE A 612 -1.27 35.63 -25.89
C PHE A 612 -1.06 34.10 -25.83
N ILE A 613 0.20 33.66 -26.03
CA ILE A 613 0.57 32.24 -25.98
C ILE A 613 0.33 31.64 -24.59
N LYS A 614 0.64 32.38 -23.51
CA LYS A 614 0.38 31.95 -22.13
C LYS A 614 -1.12 31.79 -21.84
N GLY A 615 -1.96 32.67 -22.38
CA GLY A 615 -3.41 32.55 -22.27
C GLY A 615 -3.94 31.31 -23.00
N CYS A 616 -3.52 31.10 -24.25
CA CYS A 616 -3.88 29.90 -25.03
C CYS A 616 -3.44 28.59 -24.36
N MET A 617 -2.26 28.58 -23.72
CA MET A 617 -1.76 27.44 -22.95
C MET A 617 -2.75 27.01 -21.84
N LEU A 618 -3.27 27.97 -21.06
CA LEU A 618 -4.20 27.73 -19.97
C LEU A 618 -5.59 27.32 -20.45
N ILE A 619 -6.07 27.94 -21.53
CA ILE A 619 -7.33 27.56 -22.18
C ILE A 619 -7.24 26.12 -22.72
N GLY A 620 -6.13 25.76 -23.36
CA GLY A 620 -5.88 24.39 -23.81
C GLY A 620 -5.91 23.38 -22.66
N PHE A 621 -5.31 23.71 -21.52
CA PHE A 621 -5.40 22.90 -20.29
C PHE A 621 -6.85 22.74 -19.79
N SER A 622 -7.65 23.82 -19.79
CA SER A 622 -9.08 23.78 -19.42
C SER A 622 -9.87 22.82 -20.33
N ILE A 623 -9.75 22.97 -21.65
CA ILE A 623 -10.42 22.10 -22.63
C ILE A 623 -10.04 20.64 -22.39
N GLY A 624 -8.76 20.36 -22.12
CA GLY A 624 -8.30 19.01 -21.82
C GLY A 624 -8.92 18.40 -20.55
N ILE A 625 -9.19 19.20 -19.51
CA ILE A 625 -9.93 18.74 -18.32
C ILE A 625 -11.38 18.41 -18.68
N LEU A 626 -12.06 19.29 -19.41
CA LEU A 626 -13.46 19.12 -19.80
C LEU A 626 -13.65 17.89 -20.70
N LEU A 627 -12.73 17.62 -21.62
CA LEU A 627 -12.76 16.40 -22.44
C LEU A 627 -12.66 15.13 -21.58
N ARG A 628 -11.79 15.16 -20.56
CA ARG A 628 -11.53 13.99 -19.70
C ARG A 628 -12.69 13.69 -18.73
N ILE A 629 -13.43 14.71 -18.29
CA ILE A 629 -14.29 14.62 -17.10
C ILE A 629 -15.37 13.53 -17.20
N ASN A 630 -16.05 13.41 -18.34
CA ASN A 630 -17.18 12.49 -18.51
C ASN A 630 -16.73 11.02 -18.50
N SER A 631 -15.56 10.74 -19.07
CA SER A 631 -14.99 9.39 -19.03
C SER A 631 -14.36 9.08 -17.68
N PHE A 632 -13.83 10.09 -16.99
CA PHE A 632 -13.19 9.90 -15.68
C PHE A 632 -14.24 9.78 -14.56
N PHE A 633 -15.36 10.50 -14.62
CA PHE A 633 -16.44 10.43 -13.63
C PHE A 633 -17.79 10.07 -14.27
N PRO A 634 -17.96 8.86 -14.81
CA PRO A 634 -19.25 8.42 -15.35
C PRO A 634 -20.28 8.29 -14.24
N ASN A 635 -21.55 8.56 -14.56
CA ASN A 635 -22.65 8.41 -13.59
C ASN A 635 -22.73 6.96 -13.08
N ILE A 636 -22.65 6.80 -11.76
CA ILE A 636 -22.76 5.48 -11.12
C ILE A 636 -24.22 5.06 -11.12
N LYS A 637 -24.55 4.07 -11.97
CA LYS A 637 -25.89 3.46 -11.99
C LYS A 637 -25.92 2.28 -11.03
N PRO A 638 -26.94 2.13 -10.16
CA PRO A 638 -27.02 1.04 -9.18
C PRO A 638 -26.89 -0.36 -9.79
N ALA A 639 -27.35 -0.55 -11.04
CA ALA A 639 -27.30 -1.82 -11.75
C ALA A 639 -25.89 -2.25 -12.22
N THR A 640 -24.92 -1.35 -12.25
CA THR A 640 -23.55 -1.59 -12.78
C THR A 640 -22.48 -1.46 -11.70
N VAL A 641 -22.87 -1.38 -10.43
CA VAL A 641 -21.93 -1.22 -9.32
C VAL A 641 -21.36 -2.56 -8.94
N GLN A 642 -20.03 -2.68 -8.99
CA GLN A 642 -19.34 -3.90 -8.59
C GLN A 642 -19.19 -3.96 -7.06
N THR A 643 -19.36 -5.16 -6.52
CA THR A 643 -19.27 -5.47 -5.08
C THR A 643 -17.86 -5.93 -4.70
N ASP A 644 -17.62 -6.09 -3.40
CA ASP A 644 -16.31 -6.51 -2.86
C ASP A 644 -15.77 -7.81 -3.48
N ASP A 645 -16.62 -8.75 -3.87
CA ASP A 645 -16.21 -10.04 -4.46
C ASP A 645 -15.52 -9.88 -5.82
N GLN A 646 -15.88 -8.85 -6.59
CA GLN A 646 -15.28 -8.56 -7.90
C GLN A 646 -14.08 -7.62 -7.83
N LEU A 647 -13.77 -7.08 -6.64
CA LEU A 647 -12.66 -6.14 -6.47
C LEU A 647 -11.33 -6.76 -6.86
N LEU A 648 -11.14 -8.05 -6.57
CA LEU A 648 -9.90 -8.75 -6.88
C LEU A 648 -9.69 -8.86 -8.40
N ASP A 649 -10.73 -9.25 -9.13
CA ASP A 649 -10.70 -9.36 -10.59
C ASP A 649 -10.41 -7.99 -11.26
N LEU A 650 -10.99 -6.92 -10.72
CA LEU A 650 -10.72 -5.56 -11.18
C LEU A 650 -9.25 -5.15 -10.98
N LEU A 651 -8.63 -5.55 -9.88
CA LEU A 651 -7.24 -5.21 -9.56
C LEU A 651 -6.22 -6.04 -10.38
N ILE A 652 -6.61 -7.25 -10.79
CA ILE A 652 -5.77 -8.16 -11.59
C ILE A 652 -5.77 -7.79 -13.07
N ASN A 653 -6.80 -7.09 -13.57
CA ASN A 653 -6.91 -6.75 -14.98
C ASN A 653 -5.67 -5.99 -15.52
N PRO A 654 -4.86 -6.59 -16.42
CA PRO A 654 -3.64 -5.97 -16.95
C PRO A 654 -3.89 -4.78 -17.88
N ALA A 655 -5.05 -4.74 -18.54
CA ALA A 655 -5.37 -3.72 -19.54
C ALA A 655 -6.03 -2.46 -18.93
N ALA A 656 -6.39 -2.51 -17.66
CA ALA A 656 -7.10 -1.43 -16.98
C ALA A 656 -6.27 -0.14 -16.93
N LEU A 657 -6.91 0.97 -17.24
CA LEU A 657 -6.39 2.32 -17.05
C LEU A 657 -7.26 3.08 -16.03
N PRO A 658 -6.72 4.08 -15.30
CA PRO A 658 -7.52 4.87 -14.36
C PRO A 658 -8.74 5.55 -15.00
N ILE A 659 -8.68 5.87 -16.30
CA ILE A 659 -9.77 6.48 -17.07
C ILE A 659 -10.95 5.54 -17.36
N ASP A 660 -10.76 4.21 -17.27
CA ASP A 660 -11.83 3.25 -17.55
C ASP A 660 -12.91 3.22 -16.45
N SER A 661 -12.62 3.86 -15.30
CA SER A 661 -13.60 4.30 -14.29
C SER A 661 -14.66 3.27 -13.91
N THR A 662 -14.29 2.22 -13.16
CA THR A 662 -15.27 1.22 -12.70
C THR A 662 -15.98 1.68 -11.44
N GLY A 663 -17.32 1.75 -11.49
CA GLY A 663 -18.14 2.10 -10.32
C GLY A 663 -18.16 0.96 -9.31
N VAL A 664 -17.77 1.24 -8.07
CA VAL A 664 -17.68 0.25 -6.99
C VAL A 664 -18.48 0.69 -5.76
N ARG A 665 -19.09 -0.28 -5.06
CA ARG A 665 -19.68 -0.11 -3.73
C ARG A 665 -19.07 -1.16 -2.83
N LEU A 666 -18.21 -0.70 -1.92
CA LEU A 666 -17.46 -1.55 -1.01
C LEU A 666 -17.89 -1.27 0.42
N VAL A 667 -17.97 -2.32 1.24
CA VAL A 667 -18.30 -2.20 2.66
C VAL A 667 -17.05 -2.54 3.47
N GLY A 668 -16.70 -1.68 4.42
CA GLY A 668 -15.51 -1.91 5.21
C GLY A 668 -15.31 -0.91 6.32
N LYS A 669 -14.28 -1.16 7.13
CA LYS A 669 -13.85 -0.26 8.20
C LYS A 669 -13.03 0.87 7.60
N LEU A 670 -13.36 2.12 7.93
CA LEU A 670 -12.55 3.26 7.53
C LEU A 670 -11.34 3.41 8.46
N LEU A 671 -10.14 3.35 7.90
CA LEU A 671 -8.86 3.56 8.58
C LEU A 671 -8.27 4.93 8.22
N GLY A 672 -7.47 5.50 9.10
CA GLY A 672 -6.79 6.78 8.87
C GLY A 672 -6.52 7.59 10.12
N ARG A 673 -5.74 8.67 9.98
CA ARG A 673 -5.51 9.65 11.06
C ARG A 673 -6.73 10.52 11.32
N ARG A 674 -7.05 10.77 12.59
CA ARG A 674 -8.09 11.72 13.00
C ARG A 674 -7.50 13.11 13.25
N GLY A 675 -8.35 14.14 13.12
CA GLY A 675 -8.01 15.50 13.51
C GLY A 675 -7.38 16.33 12.40
N THR A 676 -6.89 17.50 12.76
CA THR A 676 -6.32 18.50 11.83
C THR A 676 -5.12 17.97 11.04
N ASN A 677 -4.40 16.97 11.57
CA ASN A 677 -3.36 16.21 10.87
C ASN A 677 -3.88 15.35 9.69
N ASN A 678 -5.18 15.36 9.38
CA ASN A 678 -5.73 14.71 8.20
C ASN A 678 -6.74 15.61 7.47
N CYS A 679 -6.61 16.94 7.60
CA CYS A 679 -7.61 17.91 7.11
C CYS A 679 -7.89 17.78 5.61
N LEU A 680 -6.91 17.39 4.81
CA LEU A 680 -7.04 17.20 3.37
C LEU A 680 -7.50 15.78 3.01
N ALA A 681 -7.92 14.97 3.99
CA ALA A 681 -8.25 13.56 3.82
C ALA A 681 -7.09 12.76 3.17
N GLN A 682 -5.85 13.18 3.45
CA GLN A 682 -4.64 12.61 2.86
C GLN A 682 -4.36 11.16 3.27
N ASP A 683 -4.89 10.74 4.42
CA ASP A 683 -4.78 9.38 4.96
C ASP A 683 -6.17 8.81 5.24
N LEU A 684 -6.82 8.31 4.18
CA LEU A 684 -8.05 7.53 4.25
C LEU A 684 -7.82 6.19 3.53
N VAL A 685 -8.05 5.10 4.24
CA VAL A 685 -7.89 3.74 3.72
C VAL A 685 -9.13 2.94 4.09
N LEU A 686 -9.74 2.27 3.13
CA LEU A 686 -10.83 1.34 3.38
C LEU A 686 -10.24 -0.05 3.64
N GLN A 687 -10.58 -0.65 4.78
CA GLN A 687 -10.36 -2.06 5.04
C GLN A 687 -11.63 -2.83 4.65
N SER A 688 -11.61 -3.38 3.43
CA SER A 688 -12.62 -4.31 2.93
C SER A 688 -12.31 -5.76 3.37
N SER A 689 -13.20 -6.70 3.06
CA SER A 689 -13.01 -8.14 3.26
C SER A 689 -11.83 -8.70 2.46
N THR A 690 -11.49 -8.08 1.33
CA THR A 690 -10.44 -8.52 0.39
C THR A 690 -9.11 -7.82 0.59
N GLY A 691 -9.07 -6.68 1.27
CA GLY A 691 -7.82 -5.96 1.55
C GLY A 691 -7.98 -4.47 1.85
N LEU A 692 -6.85 -3.77 1.86
CA LEU A 692 -6.75 -2.33 2.08
C LEU A 692 -6.72 -1.59 0.75
N VAL A 693 -7.61 -0.61 0.58
CA VAL A 693 -7.64 0.26 -0.61
C VAL A 693 -7.63 1.72 -0.18
N LYS A 694 -6.75 2.51 -0.80
CA LYS A 694 -6.68 3.94 -0.52
C LYS A 694 -7.92 4.66 -1.04
N LEU A 695 -8.48 5.57 -0.26
CA LEU A 695 -9.58 6.43 -0.65
C LEU A 695 -9.08 7.84 -0.95
N HIS A 696 -9.60 8.44 -2.01
CA HIS A 696 -9.44 9.85 -2.30
C HIS A 696 -10.78 10.55 -2.07
N HIS A 697 -10.80 11.45 -1.09
CA HIS A 697 -11.93 12.28 -0.75
C HIS A 697 -11.50 13.74 -0.88
N ILE A 698 -12.33 14.56 -1.52
CA ILE A 698 -12.16 16.01 -1.52
C ILE A 698 -13.40 16.60 -0.86
N SER A 699 -13.22 17.39 0.20
CA SER A 699 -14.34 18.00 0.91
C SER A 699 -14.88 19.22 0.15
N TRP A 700 -16.16 19.49 0.31
CA TRP A 700 -16.79 20.71 -0.20
C TRP A 700 -16.53 21.89 0.74
N LEU A 701 -16.47 23.10 0.18
CA LEU A 701 -16.43 24.34 0.96
C LEU A 701 -17.70 24.46 1.82
N GLY A 702 -17.54 24.45 3.15
CA GLY A 702 -18.67 24.56 4.10
C GLY A 702 -19.36 23.24 4.46
N GLN A 703 -18.75 22.09 4.16
CA GLN A 703 -19.30 20.79 4.54
C GLN A 703 -19.35 20.62 6.08
N HIS A 704 -20.52 20.26 6.61
CA HIS A 704 -20.76 20.16 8.06
C HIS A 704 -20.13 18.93 8.73
N VAL A 705 -19.84 17.87 7.98
CA VAL A 705 -19.32 16.60 8.51
C VAL A 705 -17.98 16.30 7.86
N ASN A 706 -16.92 16.24 8.68
CA ASN A 706 -15.60 15.85 8.19
C ASN A 706 -15.50 14.33 8.04
N PRO A 707 -14.90 13.82 6.95
CA PRO A 707 -14.74 12.37 6.75
C PRO A 707 -13.93 11.70 7.88
N GLN A 708 -13.09 12.47 8.56
CA GLN A 708 -12.30 12.02 9.71
C GLN A 708 -13.14 11.55 10.90
N GLU A 709 -14.36 12.07 11.07
CA GLU A 709 -15.26 11.65 12.15
C GLU A 709 -15.78 10.23 11.94
N LEU A 710 -15.70 9.72 10.70
CA LEU A 710 -16.12 8.38 10.33
C LEU A 710 -15.01 7.33 10.51
N ILE A 711 -13.78 7.75 10.79
CA ILE A 711 -12.64 6.85 10.98
C ILE A 711 -12.93 5.89 12.14
N GLY A 712 -12.62 4.61 11.96
CA GLY A 712 -12.87 3.52 12.88
C GLY A 712 -14.28 2.91 12.77
N ARG A 713 -15.18 3.49 11.98
CA ARG A 713 -16.54 2.97 11.78
C ARG A 713 -16.63 2.08 10.54
N GLN A 714 -17.61 1.18 10.54
CA GLN A 714 -18.04 0.46 9.35
C GLN A 714 -18.83 1.40 8.44
N ILE A 715 -18.39 1.52 7.19
CA ILE A 715 -18.98 2.41 6.20
C ILE A 715 -19.15 1.70 4.86
N THR A 716 -20.13 2.15 4.10
CA THR A 716 -20.31 1.80 2.70
C THR A 716 -19.73 2.93 1.86
N VAL A 717 -18.69 2.62 1.10
CA VAL A 717 -18.04 3.56 0.17
C VAL A 717 -18.60 3.31 -1.22
N THR A 718 -19.12 4.35 -1.85
CA THR A 718 -19.46 4.32 -3.28
C THR A 718 -18.57 5.30 -4.03
N GLY A 719 -18.03 4.88 -5.16
CA GLY A 719 -17.08 5.69 -5.93
C GLY A 719 -16.55 4.99 -7.17
N TRP A 720 -15.46 5.51 -7.72
CA TRP A 720 -14.82 4.98 -8.91
C TRP A 720 -13.46 4.37 -8.55
N LEU A 721 -13.29 3.07 -8.82
CA LEU A 721 -12.00 2.40 -8.65
C LEU A 721 -11.06 2.77 -9.79
N ARG A 722 -9.82 3.10 -9.43
CA ARG A 722 -8.74 3.48 -10.34
C ARG A 722 -7.64 2.46 -10.24
N ARG A 723 -7.47 1.66 -11.29
CA ARG A 723 -6.29 0.80 -11.42
C ARG A 723 -5.14 1.58 -12.06
N GLY A 724 -4.25 2.09 -11.22
CA GLY A 724 -2.96 2.69 -11.62
C GLY A 724 -1.79 2.03 -10.89
N ALA A 725 -0.64 2.71 -10.85
CA ALA A 725 0.57 2.24 -10.16
C ALA A 725 0.34 1.98 -8.65
N THR A 726 -0.53 2.77 -8.05
CA THR A 726 -1.14 2.51 -6.75
C THR A 726 -2.64 2.48 -6.99
N PRO A 727 -3.39 1.42 -6.66
CA PRO A 727 -4.85 1.46 -6.78
C PRO A 727 -5.48 2.41 -5.75
N TRP A 728 -6.52 3.15 -6.15
CA TRP A 728 -7.30 3.99 -5.23
C TRP A 728 -8.77 4.07 -5.67
N ILE A 729 -9.63 4.56 -4.78
CA ILE A 729 -11.04 4.83 -5.07
C ILE A 729 -11.29 6.33 -4.92
N ASP A 730 -11.75 6.97 -5.99
CA ASP A 730 -12.30 8.33 -5.89
C ASP A 730 -13.70 8.23 -5.30
N VAL A 731 -13.85 8.70 -4.06
CA VAL A 731 -15.09 8.60 -3.30
C VAL A 731 -16.16 9.51 -3.91
N GLN A 732 -17.36 9.00 -4.14
CA GLN A 732 -18.54 9.81 -4.42
C GLN A 732 -19.33 10.05 -3.13
N THR A 733 -19.67 8.98 -2.41
CA THR A 733 -20.37 9.07 -1.12
C THR A 733 -19.82 8.05 -0.11
N LEU A 734 -19.70 8.48 1.15
CA LEU A 734 -19.43 7.64 2.31
C LEU A 734 -20.72 7.56 3.12
N GLN A 735 -21.29 6.36 3.26
CA GLN A 735 -22.50 6.13 4.03
C GLN A 735 -22.18 5.34 5.29
N THR A 736 -22.65 5.82 6.43
CA THR A 736 -22.58 5.08 7.70
C THR A 736 -23.78 4.14 7.84
N GLN A 737 -23.67 3.12 8.68
CA GLN A 737 -24.81 2.28 9.08
C GLN A 737 -25.96 3.11 9.71
N SER A 738 -25.63 4.23 10.37
CA SER A 738 -26.61 5.18 10.90
C SER A 738 -27.33 6.03 9.85
N GLY A 739 -27.07 5.83 8.55
CA GLY A 739 -27.70 6.58 7.46
C GLY A 739 -27.09 7.96 7.20
N LYS A 740 -26.08 8.41 7.95
CA LYS A 740 -25.33 9.64 7.63
C LYS A 740 -24.53 9.45 6.35
N ILE A 741 -24.66 10.39 5.42
CA ILE A 741 -23.99 10.38 4.11
C ILE A 741 -23.04 11.59 4.05
N VAL A 742 -21.79 11.33 3.65
CA VAL A 742 -20.78 12.35 3.39
C VAL A 742 -20.41 12.30 1.91
N ASN A 743 -20.68 13.38 1.18
CA ASN A 743 -20.42 13.47 -0.25
C ASN A 743 -19.01 14.02 -0.53
N SER A 744 -18.46 13.65 -1.67
CA SER A 744 -17.15 14.12 -2.16
C SER A 744 -17.28 14.58 -3.61
N PRO A 745 -17.32 15.90 -3.86
CA PRO A 745 -17.62 16.46 -5.19
C PRO A 745 -16.38 16.57 -6.09
N HIS A 746 -15.71 15.45 -6.40
CA HIS A 746 -14.58 15.43 -7.32
C HIS A 746 -14.86 16.08 -8.69
N PRO A 747 -15.98 15.76 -9.38
CA PRO A 747 -16.25 16.33 -10.71
C PRO A 747 -16.42 17.85 -10.64
N ILE A 748 -17.06 18.36 -9.58
CA ILE A 748 -17.30 19.80 -9.41
C ILE A 748 -15.96 20.54 -9.26
N TRP A 749 -15.05 20.02 -8.43
CA TRP A 749 -13.71 20.62 -8.28
C TRP A 749 -12.89 20.60 -9.58
N CYS A 750 -13.06 19.58 -10.42
CA CYS A 750 -12.43 19.55 -11.73
C CYS A 750 -13.00 20.62 -12.67
N ILE A 751 -14.31 20.87 -12.63
CA ILE A 751 -14.96 21.95 -13.39
C ILE A 751 -14.50 23.32 -12.87
N VAL A 752 -14.47 23.52 -11.56
CA VAL A 752 -13.99 24.78 -10.94
C VAL A 752 -12.56 25.06 -11.37
N LEU A 753 -11.68 24.04 -11.37
CA LEU A 753 -10.30 24.20 -11.82
C LEU A 753 -10.21 24.54 -13.32
N ALA A 754 -11.02 23.90 -14.17
CA ALA A 754 -11.08 24.18 -15.61
C ALA A 754 -11.53 25.62 -15.86
N VAL A 755 -12.63 26.05 -15.24
CA VAL A 755 -13.17 27.41 -15.36
C VAL A 755 -12.17 28.43 -14.82
N ALA A 756 -11.51 28.17 -13.69
CA ALA A 756 -10.50 29.08 -13.15
C ALA A 756 -9.31 29.22 -14.11
N ALA A 757 -8.84 28.12 -14.71
CA ALA A 757 -7.77 28.16 -15.70
C ALA A 757 -8.19 28.93 -16.97
N GLU A 758 -9.43 28.75 -17.42
CA GLU A 758 -9.97 29.46 -18.58
C GLU A 758 -10.15 30.96 -18.32
N VAL A 759 -10.74 31.35 -17.19
CA VAL A 759 -10.89 32.75 -16.80
C VAL A 759 -9.53 33.42 -16.61
N TRP A 760 -8.58 32.74 -15.99
CA TRP A 760 -7.22 33.26 -15.84
C TRP A 760 -6.50 33.37 -17.19
N GLY A 761 -6.68 32.38 -18.06
CA GLY A 761 -6.19 32.41 -19.44
C GLY A 761 -6.75 33.60 -20.21
N ALA A 762 -8.07 33.77 -20.19
CA ALA A 762 -8.77 34.89 -20.84
C ALA A 762 -8.37 36.25 -20.25
N TYR A 763 -8.17 36.34 -18.93
CA TYR A 763 -7.67 37.55 -18.29
C TYR A 763 -6.27 37.93 -18.80
N ILE A 764 -5.36 36.96 -18.91
CA ILE A 764 -4.02 37.17 -19.46
C ILE A 764 -4.11 37.62 -20.93
N LEU A 765 -5.03 37.04 -21.70
CA LEU A 765 -5.28 37.47 -23.09
C LEU A 765 -5.77 38.92 -23.17
N LEU A 766 -6.71 39.33 -22.32
CA LEU A 766 -7.31 40.67 -22.36
C LEU A 766 -6.40 41.77 -21.82
N ARG A 767 -5.47 41.43 -20.92
CA ARG A 767 -4.56 42.41 -20.29
C ARG A 767 -3.22 42.57 -21.02
N GLY A 768 -2.86 41.59 -21.86
CA GLY A 768 -1.61 41.54 -22.61
C GLY A 768 -1.74 42.13 -23.98
#